data_AF-A0A2G5X5I8-F1
#
_entry.id   AF-A0A2G5X5I8-F1
#
_cell.length_a   1.000
_cell.length_b   1.000
_cell.length_c   1.000
_cell.angle_alpha   90.00
_cell.angle_beta   90.00
_cell.angle_gamma   90.00
#
_symmetry.space_group_name_H-M   'P 1'
#
loop_
_entity.id
_entity.type
_entity.pdbx_description
1 polymer ?
#
loop_
_entity_poly.entity_id
_entity_poly.type
_entity_poly.pdbx_seq_one_letter_code
_entity_poly.pdbx_strand_id
1 'polypeptide(L)'
;MKRLIVIVMILIFLLIVPVGLWFLKDNQPMKVAIIDKSAVENLHTKHLGVSWVLNYARVKASHNKPFDPARDYYGGFTAVEGKGISELNPLPQDYMEKDIIYLANTDSIDERTVETKDPVLAAYEDDHGGLQEVEWQRIVKRLNSKKPSLFIAEYNSFSAPTSEKVRTHVEDRMGLKFSGWKGRYMEELDPQKNADLQSTLSEQLAEWTYSGPGFLLLNDITGEVLALKKNEEFSNEGIQLTFTDIGTERLNVTGSHRFHSWFDIVTAEQGESLAVYEWNLTGKGKKLLDEKGIPTQFDAVIRHTSGVSESMYFSGDFSSVENVPSIYQVKGIAKIYATIQRSPEKTFFWSAYVPMMQGSLAKFGQVEAKDVKESKHDGVQMTSRMNGKYLEVLSEGKWTPMIVKGVNIGMGKPGAFPGEAAITEEEYYRWFEAIGEMNANTIRVYTLHPPDFYHALKAYNDVHDTPIYVMHGVWINEEKLEESLDAFEKENLKDFQEEMVQLVDVIHGNVTVPPRPGHASGVYDADISQWVTAWMIGIEWYPFMVENTNKLHPDLGEYSGKYFETKGAAAFEYWLAEQMDILVSHEVSNYQQIRPMSFVNWVTTDMLTHPSDSSSQEDLVSVNPNLLYTKGEMEKAGQFASYHVYPYYPDFLNYEKKYREFIDFRGQKNNYAAYLKDLHEAHRIPILISEFGIPASRGKAHENPFGWNQGFISEDQQGETLTHLYEDILHENLMGGLVFSWQDEWFKRTWNTAEYDNPDRRPYWSNTQTNEQKFGLLSFDPLKIKVAGHEEEWTGEPMYKNKQGTLEKMYVDHDETFLYIRIDYDESQIGATDVVNILFDTIPGRGITRASRIEGIQFTNELEFIAKINGSKSRMLIDPHYDLFHHDYGKDVGYIPKKEMKNRTNQLIPMQYALNKDYFVANEKRTIPFSFYETGKLREGNGDPDATDYDSLADYHMRDGMLELRIPWMLLQAKDPSTKEFIENLLADGTKTSIHIEELFIGAVLTSKDGKVLESFPALHDMKLDSMKSYTWDNWQVPMYEERLKKSYNYLQDAFTAE
;
A
#
# COMPACT_ATOMS: atom_id res chain seq x y z
N MET A 1 0.24 -30.05 -79.78
CA MET A 1 1.25 -29.15 -79.16
C MET A 1 0.71 -27.74 -78.86
N LYS A 2 0.19 -26.96 -79.82
CA LYS A 2 -0.29 -25.58 -79.55
C LYS A 2 -1.36 -25.46 -78.45
N ARG A 3 -2.36 -26.35 -78.41
CA ARG A 3 -3.38 -26.36 -77.32
C ARG A 3 -2.79 -26.68 -75.94
N LEU A 4 -1.80 -27.56 -75.87
CA LEU A 4 -1.11 -27.92 -74.62
C LEU A 4 -0.32 -26.72 -74.09
N ILE A 5 0.38 -25.99 -74.98
CA ILE A 5 1.14 -24.79 -74.62
C ILE A 5 0.21 -23.68 -74.11
N VAL A 6 -0.97 -23.47 -74.72
CA VAL A 6 -1.95 -22.49 -74.25
C VAL A 6 -2.51 -22.86 -72.87
N ILE A 7 -2.82 -24.14 -72.64
CA ILE A 7 -3.28 -24.62 -71.32
C ILE A 7 -2.18 -24.42 -70.27
N VAL A 8 -0.93 -24.72 -70.60
CA VAL A 8 0.22 -24.50 -69.70
C VAL A 8 0.41 -23.00 -69.41
N MET A 9 0.29 -22.13 -70.41
CA MET A 9 0.38 -20.67 -70.19
C MET A 9 -0.77 -20.13 -69.34
N ILE A 10 -2.00 -20.63 -69.52
CA ILE A 10 -3.15 -20.26 -68.66
C ILE A 10 -2.93 -20.74 -67.23
N LEU A 11 -2.43 -21.96 -67.03
CA LEU A 11 -2.09 -22.48 -65.70
C LEU A 11 -0.98 -21.66 -65.04
N ILE A 12 0.08 -21.31 -65.78
CA ILE A 12 1.15 -20.43 -65.28
C ILE A 12 0.58 -19.04 -64.93
N PHE A 13 -0.28 -18.48 -65.78
CA PHE A 13 -0.92 -17.19 -65.51
C PHE A 13 -1.80 -17.22 -64.26
N LEU A 14 -2.60 -18.27 -64.08
CA LEU A 14 -3.42 -18.49 -62.88
C LEU A 14 -2.59 -18.67 -61.61
N LEU A 15 -1.36 -19.20 -61.72
CA LEU A 15 -0.44 -19.33 -60.59
C LEU A 15 0.31 -18.02 -60.26
N ILE A 16 0.67 -17.22 -61.28
CA ILE A 16 1.45 -15.98 -61.10
C ILE A 16 0.59 -14.80 -60.69
N VAL A 17 -0.64 -14.67 -61.19
CA VAL A 17 -1.51 -13.51 -60.91
C VAL A 17 -1.76 -13.31 -59.40
N PRO A 18 -2.11 -14.34 -58.61
CA PRO A 18 -2.29 -14.18 -57.17
C PRO A 18 -1.02 -13.75 -56.42
N VAL A 19 0.17 -14.17 -56.90
CA VAL A 19 1.46 -13.72 -56.37
C VAL A 19 1.67 -12.24 -56.67
N GLY A 20 1.46 -11.82 -57.92
CA GLY A 20 1.56 -10.42 -58.32
C GLY A 20 0.58 -9.52 -57.56
N LEU A 21 -0.66 -9.96 -57.35
CA LEU A 21 -1.67 -9.23 -56.57
C LEU A 21 -1.29 -9.08 -55.09
N TRP A 22 -0.54 -10.03 -54.53
CA TRP A 22 -0.02 -9.88 -53.17
C TRP A 22 1.10 -8.83 -53.12
N PHE A 23 2.01 -8.81 -54.10
CA PHE A 23 3.05 -7.78 -54.23
C PHE A 23 2.50 -6.38 -54.55
N LEU A 24 1.28 -6.27 -55.06
CA LEU A 24 0.58 -5.00 -55.28
C LEU A 24 -0.19 -4.49 -54.04
N LYS A 25 -0.35 -5.29 -52.97
CA LYS A 25 -0.97 -4.85 -51.73
C LYS A 25 -0.07 -3.81 -51.04
N ASP A 26 -0.62 -2.67 -50.60
CA ASP A 26 0.15 -1.65 -49.88
C ASP A 26 0.80 -2.23 -48.62
N ASN A 27 2.03 -1.80 -48.33
CA ASN A 27 2.67 -2.13 -47.06
C ASN A 27 2.00 -1.33 -45.94
N GLN A 28 1.73 -1.97 -44.81
CA GLN A 28 1.30 -1.27 -43.60
C GLN A 28 2.52 -1.08 -42.70
N PRO A 29 3.08 0.15 -42.60
CA PRO A 29 4.20 0.42 -41.72
C PRO A 29 3.69 0.51 -40.27
N MET A 30 3.37 -0.65 -39.67
CA MET A 30 2.98 -0.76 -38.27
C MET A 30 4.16 -1.32 -37.48
N LYS A 31 4.53 -0.67 -36.39
CA LYS A 31 5.55 -1.14 -35.45
C LYS A 31 4.89 -2.08 -34.44
N VAL A 32 5.19 -3.37 -34.53
CA VAL A 32 4.60 -4.40 -33.65
C VAL A 32 5.58 -4.75 -32.53
N ALA A 33 5.06 -5.00 -31.33
CA ALA A 33 5.75 -5.73 -30.27
C ALA A 33 4.97 -7.01 -29.99
N ILE A 34 5.62 -8.16 -30.10
CA ILE A 34 5.04 -9.47 -29.76
C ILE A 34 5.74 -9.94 -28.49
N ILE A 35 4.98 -10.13 -27.43
CA ILE A 35 5.47 -10.52 -26.11
C ILE A 35 5.08 -11.98 -25.89
N ASP A 36 6.08 -12.82 -25.63
CA ASP A 36 5.92 -14.24 -25.38
C ASP A 36 7.07 -14.70 -24.47
N LYS A 37 6.74 -15.02 -23.22
CA LYS A 37 7.70 -15.43 -22.19
C LYS A 37 8.01 -16.93 -22.21
N SER A 38 7.55 -17.67 -23.21
CA SER A 38 7.81 -19.10 -23.33
C SER A 38 9.27 -19.42 -23.64
N ALA A 39 9.70 -20.65 -23.30
CA ALA A 39 10.94 -21.21 -23.82
C ALA A 39 10.99 -21.14 -25.36
N VAL A 40 12.16 -20.84 -25.92
CA VAL A 40 12.32 -20.56 -27.37
C VAL A 40 11.94 -21.74 -28.27
N GLU A 41 12.07 -22.96 -27.78
CA GLU A 41 11.59 -24.16 -28.48
C GLU A 41 10.06 -24.14 -28.67
N ASN A 42 9.32 -23.53 -27.75
CA ASN A 42 7.87 -23.36 -27.81
C ASN A 42 7.46 -22.25 -28.78
N LEU A 43 8.24 -21.18 -28.90
CA LEU A 43 8.02 -20.12 -29.90
C LEU A 43 8.01 -20.66 -31.34
N HIS A 44 8.81 -21.69 -31.60
CA HIS A 44 8.94 -22.34 -32.89
C HIS A 44 7.89 -23.42 -33.18
N THR A 45 7.08 -23.80 -32.19
CA THR A 45 6.13 -24.91 -32.30
C THR A 45 4.68 -24.50 -32.03
N LYS A 46 4.45 -23.47 -31.19
CA LYS A 46 3.13 -22.99 -30.79
C LYS A 46 2.77 -21.65 -31.44
N HIS A 47 3.52 -20.58 -31.19
CA HIS A 47 3.08 -19.21 -31.57
C HIS A 47 3.54 -18.73 -32.97
N LEU A 48 3.89 -19.64 -33.89
CA LEU A 48 4.28 -19.30 -35.28
C LEU A 48 3.17 -18.57 -36.07
N GLY A 49 1.92 -18.75 -35.66
CA GLY A 49 0.74 -18.24 -36.33
C GLY A 49 0.71 -16.73 -36.48
N VAL A 50 1.09 -16.00 -35.41
CA VAL A 50 1.12 -14.52 -35.40
C VAL A 50 2.07 -14.00 -36.48
N SER A 51 3.31 -14.51 -36.50
CA SER A 51 4.33 -14.16 -37.52
C SER A 51 3.84 -14.42 -38.95
N TRP A 52 3.17 -15.55 -39.18
CA TRP A 52 2.63 -15.88 -40.50
C TRP A 52 1.58 -14.87 -40.94
N VAL A 53 0.63 -14.51 -40.07
CA VAL A 53 -0.45 -13.56 -40.39
C VAL A 53 0.11 -12.16 -40.66
N LEU A 54 1.05 -11.68 -39.84
CA LEU A 54 1.69 -10.38 -40.04
C LEU A 54 2.44 -10.32 -41.39
N ASN A 55 3.17 -11.39 -41.72
CA ASN A 55 3.84 -11.52 -43.02
C ASN A 55 2.83 -11.55 -44.17
N TYR A 56 1.78 -12.36 -44.07
CA TYR A 56 0.71 -12.43 -45.07
C TYR A 56 -0.02 -11.10 -45.26
N ALA A 57 -0.21 -10.35 -44.16
CA ALA A 57 -0.83 -9.04 -44.14
C ALA A 57 0.06 -7.92 -44.71
N ARG A 58 1.36 -8.19 -44.92
CA ARG A 58 2.40 -7.20 -45.30
C ARG A 58 2.63 -6.10 -44.26
N VAL A 59 2.57 -6.49 -42.98
CA VAL A 59 3.05 -5.65 -41.89
C VAL A 59 4.58 -5.65 -41.91
N LYS A 60 5.21 -4.47 -41.82
CA LYS A 60 6.68 -4.35 -41.86
C LYS A 60 7.29 -4.33 -40.47
N ALA A 61 8.14 -5.31 -40.18
CA ALA A 61 9.04 -5.23 -39.04
C ALA A 61 10.08 -4.10 -39.20
N SER A 62 10.57 -3.56 -38.08
CA SER A 62 11.49 -2.41 -38.03
C SER A 62 12.78 -2.60 -38.85
N HIS A 63 13.24 -3.85 -39.02
CA HIS A 63 14.44 -4.21 -39.78
C HIS A 63 14.17 -4.58 -41.25
N ASN A 64 12.94 -4.36 -41.77
CA ASN A 64 12.54 -4.65 -43.16
C ASN A 64 12.71 -6.13 -43.62
N LYS A 65 12.67 -7.10 -42.70
CA LYS A 65 12.62 -8.55 -43.02
C LYS A 65 11.24 -9.11 -42.61
N PRO A 66 10.82 -10.27 -43.15
CA PRO A 66 9.61 -10.96 -42.67
C PRO A 66 9.74 -11.31 -41.18
N PHE A 67 8.63 -11.22 -40.43
CA PHE A 67 8.57 -11.60 -39.03
C PHE A 67 9.07 -13.03 -38.82
N ASP A 68 9.94 -13.19 -37.83
CA ASP A 68 10.56 -14.44 -37.42
C ASP A 68 10.56 -14.53 -35.89
N PRO A 69 9.92 -15.55 -35.28
CA PRO A 69 9.84 -15.66 -33.83
C PRO A 69 11.20 -15.62 -33.11
N ALA A 70 12.26 -16.19 -33.69
CA ALA A 70 13.59 -16.19 -33.07
C ALA A 70 14.21 -14.78 -32.96
N ARG A 71 13.68 -13.81 -33.68
CA ARG A 71 14.23 -12.45 -33.74
C ARG A 71 13.28 -11.40 -33.22
N ASP A 72 11.97 -11.56 -33.43
CA ASP A 72 11.01 -10.46 -33.31
C ASP A 72 10.07 -10.58 -32.11
N TYR A 73 10.19 -11.65 -31.32
CA TYR A 73 9.43 -11.86 -30.08
C TYR A 73 10.29 -11.42 -28.88
N TYR A 74 9.63 -10.88 -27.86
CA TYR A 74 10.25 -10.40 -26.63
C TYR A 74 9.83 -11.28 -25.44
N GLY A 75 10.74 -11.52 -24.50
CA GLY A 75 10.50 -12.29 -23.27
C GLY A 75 10.96 -13.74 -23.33
N GLY A 76 11.18 -14.30 -24.53
CA GLY A 76 11.56 -15.70 -24.69
C GLY A 76 12.97 -16.02 -24.20
N PHE A 77 13.13 -17.20 -23.60
CA PHE A 77 14.38 -17.65 -22.98
C PHE A 77 14.82 -19.05 -23.43
N THR A 78 16.07 -19.38 -23.17
CA THR A 78 16.63 -20.73 -23.33
C THR A 78 17.18 -21.21 -21.99
N ALA A 79 16.80 -22.42 -21.58
CA ALA A 79 17.36 -23.10 -20.42
C ALA A 79 18.36 -24.16 -20.89
N VAL A 80 19.58 -24.15 -20.35
CA VAL A 80 20.58 -25.19 -20.62
C VAL A 80 20.99 -25.85 -19.32
N GLU A 81 20.76 -27.17 -19.24
CA GLU A 81 21.08 -27.99 -18.06
C GLU A 81 22.54 -27.75 -17.62
N GLY A 82 22.73 -27.31 -16.36
CA GLY A 82 24.04 -27.00 -15.78
C GLY A 82 24.70 -25.68 -16.22
N LYS A 83 24.03 -24.86 -17.05
CA LYS A 83 24.53 -23.55 -17.52
C LYS A 83 23.59 -22.36 -17.27
N GLY A 84 22.40 -22.60 -16.72
CA GLY A 84 21.44 -21.54 -16.36
C GLY A 84 20.52 -21.12 -17.52
N ILE A 85 19.77 -20.04 -17.28
CA ILE A 85 18.79 -19.47 -18.22
C ILE A 85 19.37 -18.23 -18.91
N SER A 86 19.14 -18.12 -20.23
CA SER A 86 19.50 -16.94 -21.02
C SER A 86 18.30 -16.44 -21.80
N GLU A 87 17.91 -15.19 -21.57
CA GLU A 87 16.94 -14.46 -22.39
C GLU A 87 17.51 -14.18 -23.78
N LEU A 88 16.71 -14.35 -24.84
CA LEU A 88 17.12 -14.02 -26.21
C LEU A 88 16.86 -12.55 -26.56
N ASN A 89 15.70 -12.03 -26.15
CA ASN A 89 15.25 -10.68 -26.42
C ASN A 89 14.50 -10.16 -25.19
N PRO A 90 15.11 -9.29 -24.36
CA PRO A 90 14.45 -8.76 -23.18
C PRO A 90 13.25 -7.91 -23.55
N LEU A 91 12.28 -7.80 -22.64
CA LEU A 91 11.09 -6.97 -22.85
C LEU A 91 11.46 -5.50 -23.13
N PRO A 92 10.72 -4.83 -24.04
CA PRO A 92 10.88 -3.41 -24.25
C PRO A 92 10.76 -2.62 -22.95
N GLN A 93 11.69 -1.70 -22.72
CA GLN A 93 11.60 -0.74 -21.62
C GLN A 93 10.57 0.37 -21.91
N ASP A 94 10.11 0.48 -23.16
CA ASP A 94 9.11 1.44 -23.62
C ASP A 94 8.34 0.92 -24.86
N TYR A 95 7.04 1.17 -24.89
CA TYR A 95 6.14 0.84 -26.00
C TYR A 95 5.59 2.07 -26.74
N MET A 96 5.98 3.30 -26.38
CA MET A 96 5.43 4.56 -26.95
C MET A 96 5.45 4.64 -28.48
N GLU A 97 6.41 3.96 -29.13
CA GLU A 97 6.56 3.92 -30.57
C GLU A 97 5.94 2.67 -31.22
N LYS A 98 5.25 1.80 -30.47
CA LYS A 98 4.62 0.57 -31.00
C LYS A 98 3.18 0.84 -31.38
N ASP A 99 2.78 0.53 -32.59
CA ASP A 99 1.38 0.66 -33.04
C ASP A 99 0.52 -0.48 -32.50
N ILE A 100 1.11 -1.68 -32.42
CA ILE A 100 0.43 -2.90 -31.98
C ILE A 100 1.28 -3.58 -30.91
N ILE A 101 0.63 -3.99 -29.82
CA ILE A 101 1.21 -4.84 -28.77
C ILE A 101 0.39 -6.13 -28.77
N TYR A 102 1.04 -7.26 -29.04
CA TYR A 102 0.44 -8.58 -28.99
C TYR A 102 1.06 -9.35 -27.82
N LEU A 103 0.28 -9.61 -26.79
CA LEU A 103 0.66 -10.43 -25.64
C LEU A 103 0.21 -11.87 -25.94
N ALA A 104 1.17 -12.73 -26.28
CA ALA A 104 0.91 -14.10 -26.72
C ALA A 104 0.86 -15.08 -25.54
N ASN A 105 1.85 -15.02 -24.66
CA ASN A 105 1.93 -15.86 -23.48
C ASN A 105 2.85 -15.20 -22.43
N THR A 106 2.48 -15.26 -21.16
CA THR A 106 3.33 -14.79 -20.04
C THR A 106 3.82 -15.89 -19.12
N ASP A 107 3.32 -17.11 -19.30
CA ASP A 107 3.77 -18.28 -18.56
C ASP A 107 5.10 -18.79 -19.11
N SER A 108 6.08 -18.98 -18.23
CA SER A 108 7.43 -19.41 -18.62
C SER A 108 7.59 -20.94 -18.60
N ILE A 109 6.65 -21.67 -17.97
CA ILE A 109 6.59 -23.14 -17.92
C ILE A 109 5.48 -23.66 -18.84
N ASP A 110 5.75 -24.73 -19.61
CA ASP A 110 4.71 -25.38 -20.42
C ASP A 110 3.91 -26.38 -19.57
N GLU A 111 2.61 -26.15 -19.42
CA GLU A 111 1.63 -27.03 -18.75
C GLU A 111 1.72 -28.50 -19.20
N ARG A 112 2.22 -28.79 -20.41
CA ARG A 112 2.35 -30.16 -20.96
C ARG A 112 3.61 -30.89 -20.51
N THR A 113 4.65 -30.16 -20.10
CA THR A 113 5.94 -30.74 -19.68
C THR A 113 6.08 -30.63 -18.18
N VAL A 114 5.30 -31.42 -17.45
CA VAL A 114 5.51 -31.67 -16.02
C VAL A 114 6.76 -32.54 -15.86
N GLU A 115 7.93 -31.91 -16.00
CA GLU A 115 9.14 -32.33 -15.29
C GLU A 115 9.50 -31.21 -14.31
N THR A 116 8.65 -31.02 -13.30
CA THR A 116 8.90 -30.21 -12.10
C THR A 116 10.02 -30.83 -11.26
N LYS A 117 11.25 -30.81 -11.78
CA LYS A 117 12.47 -31.20 -11.06
C LYS A 117 13.66 -30.30 -11.31
N ASP A 118 13.58 -29.28 -12.19
CA ASP A 118 14.65 -28.29 -12.35
C ASP A 118 14.38 -27.08 -11.42
N PRO A 119 15.11 -26.95 -10.29
CA PRO A 119 14.92 -25.83 -9.36
C PRO A 119 15.24 -24.47 -9.99
N VAL A 120 16.05 -24.45 -11.06
CA VAL A 120 16.42 -23.21 -11.75
C VAL A 120 15.25 -22.65 -12.53
N LEU A 121 14.43 -23.52 -13.14
CA LEU A 121 13.26 -23.08 -13.90
C LEU A 121 12.11 -22.64 -12.98
N ALA A 122 11.92 -23.34 -11.85
CA ALA A 122 10.94 -22.95 -10.84
C ALA A 122 11.26 -21.56 -10.24
N ALA A 123 12.51 -21.33 -9.82
CA ALA A 123 12.95 -20.02 -9.33
C ALA A 123 12.84 -18.91 -10.38
N TYR A 124 13.02 -19.24 -11.66
CA TYR A 124 12.84 -18.28 -12.76
C TYR A 124 11.37 -17.93 -12.99
N GLU A 125 10.45 -18.89 -12.87
CA GLU A 125 9.00 -18.63 -12.92
C GLU A 125 8.55 -17.71 -11.78
N ASP A 126 9.05 -17.93 -10.57
CA ASP A 126 8.73 -17.08 -9.41
C ASP A 126 9.12 -15.61 -9.65
N ASP A 127 10.26 -15.38 -10.30
CA ASP A 127 10.79 -14.03 -10.54
C ASP A 127 10.30 -13.39 -11.87
N HIS A 128 10.03 -14.18 -12.92
CA HIS A 128 9.83 -13.69 -14.30
C HIS A 128 8.53 -14.18 -14.97
N GLY A 129 7.84 -15.16 -14.37
CA GLY A 129 6.57 -15.69 -14.82
C GLY A 129 5.44 -14.68 -14.69
N GLY A 130 4.38 -14.88 -15.48
CA GLY A 130 3.20 -14.02 -15.47
C GLY A 130 3.48 -12.59 -15.99
N LEU A 131 2.44 -11.76 -16.00
CA LEU A 131 2.58 -10.34 -16.30
C LEU A 131 2.94 -9.58 -15.03
N GLN A 132 4.09 -8.90 -15.02
CA GLN A 132 4.53 -8.12 -13.87
C GLN A 132 3.95 -6.71 -13.90
N GLU A 133 3.75 -6.08 -12.73
CA GLU A 133 3.15 -4.74 -12.61
C GLU A 133 3.91 -3.71 -13.46
N VAL A 134 5.25 -3.69 -13.37
CA VAL A 134 6.09 -2.77 -14.15
C VAL A 134 5.94 -3.00 -15.67
N GLU A 135 5.73 -4.24 -16.10
CA GLU A 135 5.52 -4.58 -17.51
C GLU A 135 4.16 -4.09 -17.99
N TRP A 136 3.12 -4.33 -17.18
CA TRP A 136 1.77 -3.86 -17.45
C TRP A 136 1.70 -2.33 -17.53
N GLN A 137 2.31 -1.61 -16.59
CA GLN A 137 2.36 -0.16 -16.58
C GLN A 137 3.00 0.41 -17.86
N ARG A 138 4.02 -0.25 -18.42
CA ARG A 138 4.64 0.15 -19.69
C ARG A 138 3.69 -0.03 -20.88
N ILE A 139 2.89 -1.10 -20.87
CA ILE A 139 1.86 -1.35 -21.88
C ILE A 139 0.76 -0.28 -21.75
N VAL A 140 0.19 -0.11 -20.57
CA VAL A 140 -0.88 0.87 -20.27
C VAL A 140 -0.47 2.28 -20.67
N LYS A 141 0.76 2.70 -20.36
CA LYS A 141 1.31 3.99 -20.80
C LYS A 141 1.17 4.20 -22.32
N ARG A 142 1.43 3.17 -23.12
CA ARG A 142 1.22 3.24 -24.58
C ARG A 142 -0.27 3.30 -24.91
N LEU A 143 -1.08 2.46 -24.27
CA LEU A 143 -2.51 2.38 -24.54
C LEU A 143 -3.25 3.68 -24.22
N ASN A 144 -2.74 4.49 -23.29
CA ASN A 144 -3.38 5.76 -22.90
C ASN A 144 -2.81 6.99 -23.63
N SER A 145 -1.83 6.79 -24.51
CA SER A 145 -1.31 7.88 -25.33
C SER A 145 -2.32 8.36 -26.37
N LYS A 146 -2.20 9.61 -26.82
CA LYS A 146 -3.05 10.22 -27.86
C LYS A 146 -2.83 9.66 -29.28
N LYS A 147 -1.94 8.68 -29.44
CA LYS A 147 -1.69 8.00 -30.73
C LYS A 147 -2.52 6.71 -30.75
N PRO A 148 -3.21 6.37 -31.84
CA PRO A 148 -3.94 5.10 -31.91
C PRO A 148 -3.04 3.91 -31.61
N SER A 149 -3.48 2.99 -30.76
CA SER A 149 -2.83 1.70 -30.54
C SER A 149 -3.83 0.55 -30.54
N LEU A 150 -3.35 -0.64 -30.87
CA LEU A 150 -4.10 -1.88 -30.75
C LEU A 150 -3.36 -2.83 -29.81
N PHE A 151 -4.01 -3.18 -28.70
CA PHE A 151 -3.58 -4.23 -27.79
C PHE A 151 -4.35 -5.50 -28.06
N ILE A 152 -3.66 -6.62 -28.22
CA ILE A 152 -4.27 -7.93 -28.33
C ILE A 152 -3.59 -8.81 -27.28
N ALA A 153 -4.38 -9.47 -26.43
CA ALA A 153 -3.88 -10.53 -25.56
C ALA A 153 -4.65 -11.82 -25.85
N GLU A 154 -3.99 -12.97 -25.73
CA GLU A 154 -4.60 -14.29 -25.89
C GLU A 154 -4.55 -15.11 -24.60
N TYR A 155 -5.08 -16.33 -24.66
CA TYR A 155 -5.00 -17.32 -23.59
C TYR A 155 -3.63 -17.35 -22.92
N ASN A 156 -3.61 -17.49 -21.60
CA ASN A 156 -2.40 -17.55 -20.76
C ASN A 156 -1.53 -16.27 -20.69
N SER A 157 -2.12 -15.10 -20.97
CA SER A 157 -1.41 -13.81 -20.97
C SER A 157 -1.48 -13.01 -19.65
N PHE A 158 -2.37 -13.39 -18.73
CA PHE A 158 -2.54 -12.74 -17.42
C PHE A 158 -3.12 -13.68 -16.34
N SER A 159 -3.15 -14.98 -16.63
CA SER A 159 -3.43 -16.06 -15.67
C SER A 159 -2.24 -16.25 -14.73
N ALA A 160 -2.37 -17.17 -13.75
CA ALA A 160 -1.28 -17.52 -12.85
C ALA A 160 0.02 -17.83 -13.65
N PRO A 161 1.19 -17.33 -13.22
CA PRO A 161 1.47 -16.72 -11.90
C PRO A 161 1.29 -15.19 -11.82
N THR A 162 0.58 -14.56 -12.77
CA THR A 162 0.25 -13.12 -12.69
C THR A 162 -0.51 -12.81 -11.39
N SER A 163 -0.03 -11.83 -10.62
CA SER A 163 -0.68 -11.42 -9.36
C SER A 163 -2.12 -10.95 -9.58
N GLU A 164 -2.96 -11.13 -8.57
CA GLU A 164 -4.38 -10.71 -8.63
C GLU A 164 -4.54 -9.21 -8.90
N LYS A 165 -3.66 -8.37 -8.34
CA LYS A 165 -3.62 -6.93 -8.59
C LYS A 165 -3.43 -6.63 -10.08
N VAL A 166 -2.38 -7.18 -10.69
CA VAL A 166 -2.09 -6.96 -12.12
C VAL A 166 -3.22 -7.51 -12.99
N ARG A 167 -3.72 -8.71 -12.67
CA ARG A 167 -4.82 -9.35 -13.39
C ARG A 167 -6.06 -8.47 -13.41
N THR A 168 -6.46 -7.90 -12.28
CA THR A 168 -7.63 -7.01 -12.17
C THR A 168 -7.46 -5.77 -13.06
N HIS A 169 -6.28 -5.14 -13.05
CA HIS A 169 -6.02 -4.02 -13.94
C HIS A 169 -6.06 -4.39 -15.44
N VAL A 170 -5.64 -5.60 -15.80
CA VAL A 170 -5.75 -6.12 -17.17
C VAL A 170 -7.21 -6.37 -17.53
N GLU A 171 -7.99 -7.00 -16.64
CA GLU A 171 -9.44 -7.22 -16.76
C GLU A 171 -10.18 -5.91 -17.08
N ASP A 172 -9.93 -4.86 -16.28
CA ASP A 172 -10.56 -3.54 -16.45
C ASP A 172 -10.17 -2.90 -17.79
N ARG A 173 -8.88 -2.90 -18.13
CA ARG A 173 -8.43 -2.31 -19.40
C ARG A 173 -9.00 -3.03 -20.61
N MET A 174 -9.25 -4.33 -20.48
CA MET A 174 -9.79 -5.22 -21.51
C MET A 174 -11.32 -5.29 -21.50
N GLY A 175 -11.98 -4.76 -20.47
CA GLY A 175 -13.44 -4.74 -20.30
C GLY A 175 -14.05 -6.13 -20.08
N LEU A 176 -13.34 -7.02 -19.38
CA LEU A 176 -13.74 -8.42 -19.16
C LEU A 176 -13.56 -8.84 -17.70
N LYS A 177 -14.18 -9.97 -17.33
CA LYS A 177 -13.96 -10.66 -16.06
C LYS A 177 -13.52 -12.11 -16.29
N PHE A 178 -12.44 -12.53 -15.64
CA PHE A 178 -11.99 -13.92 -15.64
C PHE A 178 -12.60 -14.69 -14.46
N SER A 179 -13.18 -15.85 -14.75
CA SER A 179 -13.81 -16.70 -13.72
C SER A 179 -12.81 -17.51 -12.89
N GLY A 180 -11.52 -17.45 -13.23
CA GLY A 180 -10.50 -18.37 -12.71
C GLY A 180 -10.49 -19.72 -13.41
N TRP A 181 -11.51 -20.05 -14.22
CA TRP A 181 -11.62 -21.33 -14.90
C TRP A 181 -11.10 -21.29 -16.35
N LYS A 182 -10.38 -22.33 -16.72
CA LYS A 182 -9.99 -22.65 -18.10
C LYS A 182 -10.43 -24.05 -18.49
N GLY A 183 -10.48 -24.33 -19.78
CA GLY A 183 -11.00 -25.59 -20.29
C GLY A 183 -10.42 -26.07 -21.60
N ARG A 184 -10.51 -27.39 -21.84
CA ARG A 184 -10.14 -28.03 -23.11
C ARG A 184 -10.99 -29.26 -23.39
N TYR A 185 -11.34 -29.47 -24.66
CA TYR A 185 -11.98 -30.71 -25.10
C TYR A 185 -10.95 -31.82 -25.31
N MET A 186 -11.15 -32.97 -24.68
CA MET A 186 -10.30 -34.15 -24.78
C MET A 186 -11.05 -35.29 -25.48
N GLU A 187 -10.38 -35.99 -26.40
CA GLU A 187 -10.95 -37.19 -27.05
C GLU A 187 -11.02 -38.39 -26.10
N GLU A 188 -10.18 -38.40 -25.06
CA GLU A 188 -10.10 -39.44 -24.04
C GLU A 188 -9.74 -38.82 -22.68
N LEU A 189 -10.65 -38.95 -21.71
CA LEU A 189 -10.47 -38.49 -20.33
C LEU A 189 -9.85 -39.55 -19.41
N ASP A 190 -9.46 -40.71 -19.91
CA ASP A 190 -8.74 -41.73 -19.14
C ASP A 190 -7.22 -41.44 -19.14
N PRO A 191 -6.60 -41.07 -17.99
CA PRO A 191 -5.18 -40.73 -17.93
C PRO A 191 -4.26 -41.90 -18.31
N GLN A 192 -4.74 -43.16 -18.25
CA GLN A 192 -3.94 -44.32 -18.68
C GLN A 192 -3.88 -44.46 -20.21
N LYS A 193 -4.76 -43.74 -20.94
CA LYS A 193 -4.83 -43.74 -22.41
C LYS A 193 -4.48 -42.39 -23.02
N ASN A 194 -4.38 -41.35 -22.21
CA ASN A 194 -4.07 -40.00 -22.63
C ASN A 194 -2.88 -39.45 -21.80
N ALA A 195 -1.69 -39.45 -22.42
CA ALA A 195 -0.46 -38.98 -21.78
C ALA A 195 -0.52 -37.48 -21.41
N ASP A 196 -1.16 -36.65 -22.23
CA ASP A 196 -1.34 -35.21 -21.94
C ASP A 196 -2.17 -35.01 -20.67
N LEU A 197 -3.17 -35.87 -20.45
CA LEU A 197 -3.99 -35.80 -19.23
C LEU A 197 -3.24 -36.32 -18.00
N GLN A 198 -2.38 -37.32 -18.20
CA GLN A 198 -1.55 -37.87 -17.12
C GLN A 198 -0.56 -36.84 -16.56
N SER A 199 0.03 -36.00 -17.42
CA SER A 199 0.87 -34.88 -16.96
C SER A 199 0.02 -33.78 -16.30
N THR A 200 -1.11 -33.41 -16.90
CA THR A 200 -1.99 -32.34 -16.38
C THR A 200 -2.56 -32.62 -14.99
N LEU A 201 -2.93 -33.87 -14.67
CA LEU A 201 -3.61 -34.24 -13.42
C LEU A 201 -2.70 -34.84 -12.34
N SER A 202 -1.38 -34.64 -12.41
CA SER A 202 -0.38 -35.42 -11.65
C SER A 202 -0.67 -35.56 -10.14
N GLU A 203 -1.29 -34.56 -9.49
CA GLU A 203 -1.66 -34.57 -8.06
C GLU A 203 -3.03 -35.19 -7.76
N GLN A 204 -3.94 -35.24 -8.74
CA GLN A 204 -5.36 -35.62 -8.59
C GLN A 204 -5.69 -36.97 -9.23
N LEU A 205 -4.68 -37.68 -9.75
CA LEU A 205 -4.83 -38.99 -10.40
C LEU A 205 -5.52 -40.05 -9.52
N ALA A 206 -5.40 -39.96 -8.19
CA ALA A 206 -5.93 -40.96 -7.26
C ALA A 206 -7.48 -41.00 -7.21
N GLU A 207 -8.14 -39.88 -7.49
CA GLU A 207 -9.60 -39.73 -7.41
C GLU A 207 -10.28 -39.70 -8.80
N TRP A 208 -9.50 -39.72 -9.88
CA TRP A 208 -10.01 -39.58 -11.24
C TRP A 208 -10.61 -40.87 -11.80
N THR A 209 -11.90 -40.83 -12.14
CA THR A 209 -12.65 -42.00 -12.65
C THR A 209 -13.27 -41.79 -14.03
N TYR A 210 -12.95 -40.68 -14.69
CA TYR A 210 -13.53 -40.31 -15.98
C TYR A 210 -12.84 -41.06 -17.15
N SER A 211 -13.60 -41.37 -18.20
CA SER A 211 -13.10 -41.98 -19.43
C SER A 211 -14.00 -41.63 -20.61
N GLY A 212 -13.47 -41.74 -21.84
CA GLY A 212 -14.11 -41.32 -23.07
C GLY A 212 -14.02 -39.81 -23.34
N PRO A 213 -14.66 -39.32 -24.42
CA PRO A 213 -14.57 -37.92 -24.81
C PRO A 213 -15.30 -36.97 -23.83
N GLY A 214 -14.70 -35.82 -23.53
CA GLY A 214 -15.23 -34.87 -22.55
C GLY A 214 -14.49 -33.54 -22.51
N PHE A 215 -14.98 -32.59 -21.71
CA PHE A 215 -14.23 -31.38 -21.36
C PHE A 215 -13.51 -31.58 -20.04
N LEU A 216 -12.25 -31.13 -19.98
CA LEU A 216 -11.50 -30.92 -18.75
C LEU A 216 -11.55 -29.43 -18.43
N LEU A 217 -11.99 -29.06 -17.23
CA LEU A 217 -11.95 -27.70 -16.71
C LEU A 217 -11.05 -27.65 -15.48
N LEU A 218 -10.20 -26.62 -15.41
CA LEU A 218 -9.25 -26.37 -14.32
C LEU A 218 -9.50 -24.97 -13.77
N ASN A 219 -9.43 -24.79 -12.46
CA ASN A 219 -9.46 -23.48 -11.83
C ASN A 219 -8.05 -23.07 -11.39
N ASP A 220 -7.50 -22.02 -12.00
CA ASP A 220 -6.13 -21.57 -11.77
C ASP A 220 -5.93 -20.87 -10.42
N ILE A 221 -7.01 -20.55 -9.71
CA ILE A 221 -6.98 -19.87 -8.41
C ILE A 221 -7.06 -20.89 -7.27
N THR A 222 -7.95 -21.88 -7.40
CA THR A 222 -8.28 -22.84 -6.34
C THR A 222 -7.65 -24.22 -6.54
N GLY A 223 -7.12 -24.50 -7.73
CA GLY A 223 -6.63 -25.82 -8.12
C GLY A 223 -7.74 -26.86 -8.38
N GLU A 224 -9.02 -26.45 -8.33
CA GLU A 224 -10.15 -27.35 -8.58
C GLU A 224 -10.16 -27.89 -10.01
N VAL A 225 -10.63 -29.14 -10.16
CA VAL A 225 -10.78 -29.80 -11.47
C VAL A 225 -12.18 -30.36 -11.65
N LEU A 226 -12.73 -30.16 -12.84
CA LEU A 226 -14.05 -30.63 -13.23
C LEU A 226 -14.03 -31.27 -14.62
N ALA A 227 -14.64 -32.45 -14.76
CA ALA A 227 -14.87 -33.08 -16.06
C ALA A 227 -16.34 -33.09 -16.46
N LEU A 228 -16.61 -32.72 -17.72
CA LEU A 228 -17.92 -32.89 -18.37
C LEU A 228 -17.84 -34.07 -19.35
N LYS A 229 -18.80 -34.99 -19.32
CA LYS A 229 -18.84 -36.16 -20.21
C LYS A 229 -19.78 -35.95 -21.39
N LYS A 230 -19.33 -36.39 -22.57
CA LYS A 230 -20.14 -36.34 -23.79
C LYS A 230 -21.36 -37.25 -23.66
N ASN A 231 -22.52 -36.76 -24.10
CA ASN A 231 -23.85 -37.37 -23.99
C ASN A 231 -24.45 -37.44 -22.59
N GLU A 232 -23.76 -36.92 -21.56
CA GLU A 232 -24.32 -36.73 -20.23
C GLU A 232 -24.50 -35.24 -19.92
N GLU A 233 -23.39 -34.48 -19.87
CA GLU A 233 -23.38 -33.05 -19.56
C GLU A 233 -23.42 -32.15 -20.82
N PHE A 234 -23.03 -32.65 -21.98
CA PHE A 234 -23.07 -31.91 -23.26
C PHE A 234 -23.26 -32.85 -24.46
N SER A 235 -23.72 -32.32 -25.61
CA SER A 235 -24.11 -33.15 -26.77
C SER A 235 -23.17 -33.13 -27.97
N ASN A 236 -22.50 -32.01 -28.25
CA ASN A 236 -21.68 -31.83 -29.45
C ASN A 236 -20.21 -32.11 -29.14
N GLU A 237 -19.41 -32.47 -30.15
CA GLU A 237 -17.96 -32.61 -29.92
C GLU A 237 -17.23 -31.27 -30.05
N GLY A 238 -16.31 -30.98 -29.14
CA GLY A 238 -15.58 -29.72 -29.09
C GLY A 238 -16.46 -28.52 -28.75
N ILE A 239 -15.83 -27.38 -28.51
CA ILE A 239 -16.53 -26.11 -28.30
C ILE A 239 -16.63 -25.36 -29.63
N GLN A 240 -17.71 -24.62 -29.85
CA GLN A 240 -17.90 -23.80 -31.04
C GLN A 240 -17.67 -22.34 -30.70
N LEU A 241 -16.87 -21.63 -31.49
CA LEU A 241 -16.78 -20.17 -31.45
C LEU A 241 -17.72 -19.59 -32.49
N THR A 242 -18.72 -18.84 -32.04
CA THR A 242 -19.72 -18.18 -32.90
C THR A 242 -19.52 -16.67 -32.85
N PHE A 243 -19.29 -16.03 -34.00
CA PHE A 243 -19.18 -14.58 -34.09
C PHE A 243 -20.54 -13.90 -33.92
N THR A 244 -20.58 -12.81 -33.15
CA THR A 244 -21.76 -11.95 -33.01
C THR A 244 -21.93 -11.07 -34.25
N ASP A 245 -23.07 -10.38 -34.37
CA ASP A 245 -23.28 -9.41 -35.46
C ASP A 245 -22.23 -8.29 -35.43
N ILE A 246 -21.91 -7.79 -34.22
CA ILE A 246 -20.89 -6.77 -33.99
C ILE A 246 -19.50 -7.33 -34.34
N GLY A 247 -19.19 -8.57 -33.93
CA GLY A 247 -17.94 -9.23 -34.29
C GLY A 247 -17.79 -9.46 -35.79
N THR A 248 -18.86 -9.84 -36.47
CA THR A 248 -18.89 -10.02 -37.92
C THR A 248 -18.57 -8.70 -38.62
N GLU A 249 -19.19 -7.60 -38.20
CA GLU A 249 -18.91 -6.27 -38.74
C GLU A 249 -17.48 -5.82 -38.42
N ARG A 250 -17.01 -6.04 -37.19
CA ARG A 250 -15.68 -5.60 -36.74
C ARG A 250 -14.55 -6.38 -37.39
N LEU A 251 -14.66 -7.71 -37.47
CA LEU A 251 -13.58 -8.62 -37.85
C LEU A 251 -13.71 -9.18 -39.27
N ASN A 252 -14.87 -9.02 -39.91
CA ASN A 252 -15.17 -9.57 -41.24
C ASN A 252 -15.00 -11.11 -41.29
N VAL A 253 -15.42 -11.77 -40.20
CA VAL A 253 -15.49 -13.24 -40.05
C VAL A 253 -16.92 -13.61 -39.69
N THR A 254 -17.43 -14.70 -40.25
CA THR A 254 -18.83 -15.12 -40.06
C THR A 254 -18.90 -16.59 -39.76
N GLY A 255 -19.90 -16.98 -38.97
CA GLY A 255 -20.26 -18.38 -38.75
C GLY A 255 -19.70 -18.95 -37.45
N SER A 256 -19.81 -20.27 -37.33
CA SER A 256 -19.41 -21.05 -36.16
C SER A 256 -18.19 -21.90 -36.50
N HIS A 257 -17.16 -21.85 -35.67
CA HIS A 257 -15.89 -22.52 -35.88
C HIS A 257 -15.58 -23.43 -34.69
N ARG A 258 -15.34 -24.72 -34.95
CA ARG A 258 -14.99 -25.69 -33.91
C ARG A 258 -13.59 -25.42 -33.38
N PHE A 259 -13.44 -25.36 -32.06
CA PHE A 259 -12.20 -25.13 -31.34
C PHE A 259 -11.91 -26.29 -30.36
N HIS A 260 -10.64 -26.67 -30.24
CA HIS A 260 -10.19 -27.86 -29.50
C HIS A 260 -8.98 -27.63 -28.57
N SER A 261 -8.35 -26.46 -28.64
CA SER A 261 -7.26 -26.13 -27.72
C SER A 261 -7.81 -25.58 -26.40
N TRP A 262 -6.92 -25.12 -25.53
CA TRP A 262 -7.27 -24.48 -24.27
C TRP A 262 -7.97 -23.14 -24.49
N PHE A 263 -8.95 -22.86 -23.62
CA PHE A 263 -9.70 -21.61 -23.56
C PHE A 263 -9.91 -21.15 -22.13
N ASP A 264 -10.00 -19.84 -21.95
CA ASP A 264 -10.35 -19.18 -20.70
C ASP A 264 -11.87 -18.94 -20.65
N ILE A 265 -12.45 -19.10 -19.46
CA ILE A 265 -13.86 -18.78 -19.22
C ILE A 265 -13.93 -17.34 -18.72
N VAL A 266 -14.23 -16.43 -19.65
CA VAL A 266 -14.35 -14.98 -19.41
C VAL A 266 -15.72 -14.45 -19.82
N THR A 267 -16.17 -13.38 -19.17
CA THR A 267 -17.39 -12.65 -19.54
C THR A 267 -17.09 -11.18 -19.78
N ALA A 268 -17.70 -10.59 -20.81
CA ALA A 268 -17.61 -9.16 -21.06
C ALA A 268 -18.45 -8.38 -20.02
N GLU A 269 -17.84 -7.38 -19.39
CA GLU A 269 -18.53 -6.45 -18.48
C GLU A 269 -18.69 -5.07 -19.12
N GLN A 270 -17.56 -4.37 -19.32
CA GLN A 270 -17.50 -3.09 -20.02
C GLN A 270 -17.16 -3.23 -21.51
N GLY A 271 -16.69 -4.42 -21.92
CA GLY A 271 -16.33 -4.76 -23.28
C GLY A 271 -17.51 -5.22 -24.15
N GLU A 272 -17.30 -5.21 -25.46
CA GLU A 272 -18.20 -5.73 -26.47
C GLU A 272 -17.81 -7.17 -26.84
N SER A 273 -18.75 -8.10 -26.72
CA SER A 273 -18.57 -9.48 -27.19
C SER A 273 -18.58 -9.56 -28.72
N LEU A 274 -17.43 -9.88 -29.31
CA LEU A 274 -17.30 -10.12 -30.75
C LEU A 274 -17.54 -11.59 -31.12
N ALA A 275 -17.32 -12.51 -30.20
CA ALA A 275 -17.65 -13.92 -30.38
C ALA A 275 -17.92 -14.57 -29.04
N VAL A 276 -18.75 -15.61 -29.03
CA VAL A 276 -19.13 -16.39 -27.85
C VAL A 276 -18.79 -17.87 -28.04
N TYR A 277 -18.60 -18.57 -26.93
CA TYR A 277 -18.41 -20.01 -26.94
C TYR A 277 -19.72 -20.79 -26.75
N GLU A 278 -19.92 -21.82 -27.57
CA GLU A 278 -21.08 -22.72 -27.57
C GLU A 278 -20.63 -24.19 -27.48
N TRP A 279 -20.77 -24.78 -26.30
CA TRP A 279 -20.50 -26.20 -26.02
C TRP A 279 -21.72 -27.14 -26.01
N ASN A 280 -22.95 -26.62 -26.16
CA ASN A 280 -24.20 -27.40 -26.22
C ASN A 280 -24.45 -28.26 -24.96
N LEU A 281 -24.55 -27.61 -23.80
CA LEU A 281 -24.82 -28.25 -22.51
C LEU A 281 -26.22 -28.87 -22.45
N THR A 282 -26.32 -30.02 -21.78
CA THR A 282 -27.60 -30.59 -21.34
C THR A 282 -28.09 -29.88 -20.07
N GLY A 283 -29.34 -30.14 -19.64
CA GLY A 283 -29.82 -29.62 -18.34
C GLY A 283 -28.98 -30.09 -17.15
N LYS A 284 -28.35 -31.28 -17.24
CA LYS A 284 -27.41 -31.80 -16.23
C LYS A 284 -26.12 -30.99 -16.21
N GLY A 285 -25.57 -30.69 -17.39
CA GLY A 285 -24.35 -29.88 -17.52
C GLY A 285 -24.54 -28.45 -17.00
N LYS A 286 -25.65 -27.79 -17.35
CA LYS A 286 -25.95 -26.43 -16.84
C LYS A 286 -25.97 -26.39 -15.31
N LYS A 287 -26.69 -27.33 -14.69
CA LYS A 287 -26.78 -27.40 -13.22
C LYS A 287 -25.41 -27.62 -12.56
N LEU A 288 -24.58 -28.50 -13.14
CA LEU A 288 -23.25 -28.80 -12.60
C LEU A 288 -22.32 -27.58 -12.64
N LEU A 289 -22.42 -26.76 -13.68
CA LEU A 289 -21.64 -25.54 -13.81
C LEU A 289 -22.14 -24.43 -12.87
N ASP A 290 -23.47 -24.27 -12.76
CA ASP A 290 -24.07 -23.32 -11.82
C ASP A 290 -23.67 -23.66 -10.37
N GLU A 291 -23.62 -24.95 -9.99
CA GLU A 291 -23.14 -25.41 -8.67
C GLU A 291 -21.66 -25.07 -8.41
N LYS A 292 -20.87 -24.80 -9.45
CA LYS A 292 -19.45 -24.45 -9.40
C LYS A 292 -19.16 -22.98 -9.73
N GLY A 293 -20.20 -22.16 -9.91
CA GLY A 293 -20.06 -20.74 -10.28
C GLY A 293 -19.50 -20.51 -11.68
N ILE A 294 -19.54 -21.52 -12.57
CA ILE A 294 -19.03 -21.41 -13.94
C ILE A 294 -20.16 -20.93 -14.86
N PRO A 295 -19.99 -19.85 -15.63
CA PRO A 295 -21.03 -19.35 -16.51
C PRO A 295 -21.38 -20.35 -17.62
N THR A 296 -22.67 -20.55 -17.85
CA THR A 296 -23.15 -21.50 -18.89
C THR A 296 -22.99 -20.97 -20.32
N GLN A 297 -22.75 -19.66 -20.47
CA GLN A 297 -22.39 -18.95 -21.70
C GLN A 297 -21.30 -17.94 -21.36
N PHE A 298 -20.24 -17.89 -22.16
CA PHE A 298 -19.08 -17.04 -21.94
C PHE A 298 -18.47 -16.61 -23.28
N ASP A 299 -17.61 -15.60 -23.24
CA ASP A 299 -17.12 -14.91 -24.41
C ASP A 299 -15.82 -15.53 -24.94
N ALA A 300 -15.73 -15.60 -26.27
CA ALA A 300 -14.60 -16.12 -27.02
C ALA A 300 -13.66 -15.01 -27.52
N VAL A 301 -14.23 -13.83 -27.83
CA VAL A 301 -13.49 -12.64 -28.25
C VAL A 301 -14.17 -11.41 -27.67
N ILE A 302 -13.44 -10.63 -26.87
CA ILE A 302 -13.93 -9.40 -26.24
C ILE A 302 -13.16 -8.21 -26.82
N ARG A 303 -13.86 -7.10 -27.05
CA ARG A 303 -13.27 -5.83 -27.49
C ARG A 303 -13.58 -4.74 -26.49
N HIS A 304 -12.59 -3.92 -26.17
CA HIS A 304 -12.81 -2.69 -25.40
C HIS A 304 -12.08 -1.51 -26.03
N THR A 305 -12.63 -0.30 -25.89
CA THR A 305 -12.03 0.92 -26.42
C THR A 305 -11.91 1.96 -25.32
N SER A 306 -10.72 2.56 -25.18
CA SER A 306 -10.49 3.70 -24.30
C SER A 306 -9.65 4.74 -25.04
N GLY A 307 -10.15 5.98 -25.09
CA GLY A 307 -9.60 7.05 -25.92
C GLY A 307 -9.56 6.66 -27.41
N VAL A 308 -8.39 6.76 -28.02
CA VAL A 308 -8.13 6.36 -29.42
C VAL A 308 -7.58 4.93 -29.55
N SER A 309 -7.56 4.17 -28.46
CA SER A 309 -6.91 2.88 -28.36
C SER A 309 -7.93 1.76 -28.22
N GLU A 310 -7.61 0.63 -28.85
CA GLU A 310 -8.45 -0.56 -28.90
C GLU A 310 -7.73 -1.74 -28.25
N SER A 311 -8.46 -2.47 -27.43
CA SER A 311 -8.02 -3.68 -26.76
C SER A 311 -8.89 -4.85 -27.22
N MET A 312 -8.28 -6.00 -27.50
CA MET A 312 -8.98 -7.23 -27.85
C MET A 312 -8.43 -8.40 -27.05
N TYR A 313 -9.32 -9.16 -26.41
CA TYR A 313 -8.96 -10.39 -25.74
C TYR A 313 -9.44 -11.60 -26.54
N PHE A 314 -8.54 -12.54 -26.77
CA PHE A 314 -8.78 -13.82 -27.41
C PHE A 314 -8.74 -14.92 -26.35
N SER A 315 -9.90 -15.35 -25.85
CA SER A 315 -9.99 -16.25 -24.71
C SER A 315 -9.71 -17.72 -25.06
N GLY A 316 -8.86 -17.96 -26.06
CA GLY A 316 -8.34 -19.28 -26.36
C GLY A 316 -7.01 -19.19 -27.06
N ASP A 317 -6.29 -20.32 -27.07
CA ASP A 317 -5.00 -20.49 -27.72
C ASP A 317 -5.17 -20.51 -29.25
N PHE A 318 -5.60 -19.38 -29.81
CA PHE A 318 -6.06 -19.23 -31.20
C PHE A 318 -4.92 -19.16 -32.20
N SER A 319 -3.78 -18.63 -31.77
CA SER A 319 -2.59 -18.47 -32.61
C SER A 319 -1.80 -19.78 -32.77
N SER A 320 -2.07 -20.77 -31.91
CA SER A 320 -1.33 -22.03 -31.82
C SER A 320 -1.61 -22.98 -32.97
N VAL A 321 -0.53 -23.36 -33.66
CA VAL A 321 -0.56 -24.33 -34.76
C VAL A 321 0.81 -24.97 -34.95
N GLU A 322 0.87 -26.30 -34.98
CA GLU A 322 2.11 -27.09 -35.06
C GLU A 322 3.06 -26.65 -36.18
N ASN A 323 2.51 -26.25 -37.33
CA ASN A 323 3.27 -25.76 -38.46
C ASN A 323 2.46 -24.88 -39.40
N VAL A 324 3.11 -23.83 -39.91
CA VAL A 324 2.58 -22.95 -40.94
C VAL A 324 3.29 -23.17 -42.29
N PRO A 325 2.60 -23.08 -43.43
CA PRO A 325 3.22 -23.16 -44.74
C PRO A 325 4.22 -22.01 -44.98
N SER A 326 5.36 -22.31 -45.60
CA SER A 326 6.38 -21.30 -45.95
C SER A 326 5.91 -20.29 -47.00
N ILE A 327 4.88 -20.64 -47.78
CA ILE A 327 4.31 -19.78 -48.81
C ILE A 327 3.18 -18.94 -48.22
N TYR A 328 3.41 -17.64 -48.10
CA TYR A 328 2.39 -16.65 -47.74
C TYR A 328 2.18 -15.59 -48.82
N GLN A 329 3.09 -15.47 -49.81
CA GLN A 329 3.08 -14.39 -50.81
C GLN A 329 2.06 -14.59 -51.95
N VAL A 330 0.86 -15.09 -51.64
CA VAL A 330 -0.17 -15.46 -52.62
C VAL A 330 -1.53 -14.94 -52.13
N LYS A 331 -2.14 -14.00 -52.85
CA LYS A 331 -3.45 -13.43 -52.47
C LYS A 331 -4.52 -14.53 -52.42
N GLY A 332 -5.15 -14.72 -51.26
CA GLY A 332 -6.23 -15.69 -51.06
C GLY A 332 -5.77 -17.09 -50.67
N ILE A 333 -4.46 -17.33 -50.48
CA ILE A 333 -3.93 -18.66 -50.12
C ILE A 333 -4.46 -19.18 -48.78
N ALA A 334 -4.72 -18.29 -47.82
CA ALA A 334 -5.34 -18.65 -46.54
C ALA A 334 -6.70 -19.36 -46.72
N LYS A 335 -7.51 -18.96 -47.73
CA LYS A 335 -8.81 -19.62 -48.02
C LYS A 335 -8.62 -21.03 -48.59
N ILE A 336 -7.54 -21.23 -49.35
CA ILE A 336 -7.19 -22.57 -49.86
C ILE A 336 -6.78 -23.45 -48.68
N TYR A 337 -5.93 -22.94 -47.77
CA TYR A 337 -5.56 -23.66 -46.56
C TYR A 337 -6.77 -23.99 -45.69
N ALA A 338 -7.71 -23.06 -45.49
CA ALA A 338 -8.95 -23.32 -44.78
C ALA A 338 -9.78 -24.47 -45.38
N THR A 339 -9.70 -24.70 -46.70
CA THR A 339 -10.51 -25.71 -47.41
C THR A 339 -9.86 -27.09 -47.44
N ILE A 340 -8.52 -27.17 -47.42
CA ILE A 340 -7.79 -28.45 -47.59
C ILE A 340 -7.40 -29.13 -46.28
N GLN A 341 -7.39 -28.39 -45.16
CA GLN A 341 -6.97 -28.91 -43.87
C GLN A 341 -8.04 -29.85 -43.27
N ARG A 342 -7.56 -30.85 -42.53
CA ARG A 342 -8.41 -31.88 -41.92
C ARG A 342 -8.27 -31.99 -40.40
N SER A 343 -7.25 -31.36 -39.82
CA SER A 343 -7.11 -31.22 -38.37
C SER A 343 -8.01 -30.09 -37.87
N PRO A 344 -8.75 -30.27 -36.75
CA PRO A 344 -9.57 -29.21 -36.19
C PRO A 344 -8.80 -27.93 -35.86
N GLU A 345 -7.62 -28.03 -35.24
CA GLU A 345 -6.77 -26.87 -34.89
C GLU A 345 -6.36 -26.08 -36.13
N LYS A 346 -5.85 -26.77 -37.16
CA LYS A 346 -5.49 -26.14 -38.45
C LYS A 346 -6.72 -25.53 -39.12
N THR A 347 -7.88 -26.20 -39.05
CA THR A 347 -9.12 -25.68 -39.64
C THR A 347 -9.55 -24.39 -38.94
N PHE A 348 -9.54 -24.35 -37.61
CA PHE A 348 -9.84 -23.15 -36.82
C PHE A 348 -8.86 -22.02 -37.15
N PHE A 349 -7.55 -22.30 -37.12
CA PHE A 349 -6.51 -21.33 -37.44
C PHE A 349 -6.77 -20.61 -38.77
N TRP A 350 -7.02 -21.37 -39.85
CA TRP A 350 -7.21 -20.79 -41.19
C TRP A 350 -8.59 -20.16 -41.42
N SER A 351 -9.65 -20.69 -40.77
CA SER A 351 -11.03 -20.25 -41.01
C SER A 351 -11.52 -19.16 -40.06
N ALA A 352 -10.95 -19.06 -38.85
CA ALA A 352 -11.34 -18.09 -37.83
C ALA A 352 -10.19 -17.13 -37.46
N TYR A 353 -9.07 -17.64 -36.97
CA TYR A 353 -7.98 -16.79 -36.43
C TYR A 353 -7.32 -15.90 -37.50
N VAL A 354 -6.91 -16.47 -38.65
CA VAL A 354 -6.29 -15.69 -39.74
C VAL A 354 -7.20 -14.55 -40.22
N PRO A 355 -8.48 -14.77 -40.58
CA PRO A 355 -9.34 -13.66 -41.01
C PRO A 355 -9.67 -12.70 -39.88
N MET A 356 -9.78 -13.16 -38.62
CA MET A 356 -9.98 -12.30 -37.45
C MET A 356 -8.84 -11.32 -37.28
N MET A 357 -7.60 -11.81 -37.25
CA MET A 357 -6.41 -10.97 -37.19
C MET A 357 -6.31 -10.00 -38.37
N GLN A 358 -6.68 -10.43 -39.59
CA GLN A 358 -6.75 -9.53 -40.73
C GLN A 358 -7.78 -8.40 -40.53
N GLY A 359 -8.93 -8.71 -39.93
CA GLY A 359 -9.97 -7.74 -39.58
C GLY A 359 -9.52 -6.77 -38.49
N SER A 360 -8.82 -7.25 -37.46
CA SER A 360 -8.23 -6.41 -36.41
C SER A 360 -7.26 -5.39 -37.00
N LEU A 361 -6.33 -5.85 -37.85
CA LEU A 361 -5.33 -5.00 -38.51
C LEU A 361 -5.94 -4.02 -39.53
N ALA A 362 -6.96 -4.44 -40.29
CA ALA A 362 -7.55 -3.61 -41.34
C ALA A 362 -8.26 -2.36 -40.82
N LYS A 363 -8.76 -2.40 -39.58
CA LYS A 363 -9.45 -1.28 -38.91
C LYS A 363 -8.59 -0.55 -37.88
N PHE A 364 -7.28 -0.82 -37.83
CA PHE A 364 -6.35 -0.09 -36.97
C PHE A 364 -6.43 1.43 -37.20
N GLY A 365 -6.46 2.21 -36.11
CA GLY A 365 -6.49 3.67 -36.17
C GLY A 365 -7.85 4.28 -36.54
N GLN A 366 -8.91 3.50 -36.60
CA GLN A 366 -10.27 3.96 -36.92
C GLN A 366 -11.15 4.16 -35.67
N VAL A 367 -10.60 4.01 -34.47
CA VAL A 367 -11.29 4.33 -33.21
C VAL A 367 -11.21 5.84 -33.00
N GLU A 368 -12.38 6.50 -33.03
CA GLU A 368 -12.50 7.90 -32.63
C GLU A 368 -12.61 7.98 -31.11
N ALA A 369 -11.86 8.90 -30.49
CA ALA A 369 -12.06 9.20 -29.08
C ALA A 369 -13.51 9.67 -28.88
N LYS A 370 -14.24 9.01 -27.98
CA LYS A 370 -15.40 9.64 -27.38
C LYS A 370 -14.85 10.83 -26.59
N ASP A 371 -14.87 12.01 -27.21
CA ASP A 371 -14.71 13.27 -26.50
C ASP A 371 -15.81 13.29 -25.42
N VAL A 372 -15.46 12.91 -24.19
CA VAL A 372 -16.16 13.47 -23.02
C VAL A 372 -15.68 14.91 -22.93
N LYS A 373 -16.14 15.71 -23.90
CA LYS A 373 -16.22 17.15 -23.73
C LYS A 373 -17.31 17.33 -22.71
N GLU A 374 -16.93 17.48 -21.44
CA GLU A 374 -17.78 18.19 -20.51
C GLU A 374 -18.25 19.48 -21.18
N SER A 375 -19.54 19.75 -21.02
CA SER A 375 -20.14 20.97 -21.51
C SER A 375 -19.35 22.15 -20.97
N LYS A 376 -18.72 22.93 -21.86
CA LYS A 376 -18.26 24.27 -21.50
C LYS A 376 -19.46 25.04 -20.97
N HIS A 377 -19.54 25.15 -19.66
CA HIS A 377 -20.49 26.03 -19.01
C HIS A 377 -20.01 27.48 -19.20
N ASP A 378 -20.94 28.41 -19.37
CA ASP A 378 -20.61 29.83 -19.42
C ASP A 378 -20.17 30.30 -18.03
N GLY A 379 -18.86 30.47 -17.81
CA GLY A 379 -18.27 31.02 -16.59
C GLY A 379 -17.54 30.00 -15.71
N VAL A 380 -16.87 30.50 -14.67
CA VAL A 380 -16.15 29.69 -13.67
C VAL A 380 -17.15 29.03 -12.71
N GLN A 381 -17.05 27.71 -12.54
CA GLN A 381 -17.91 26.90 -11.68
C GLN A 381 -17.28 26.70 -10.29
N MET A 382 -18.13 26.46 -9.29
CA MET A 382 -17.74 26.15 -7.92
C MET A 382 -18.59 24.99 -7.41
N THR A 383 -17.95 24.00 -6.81
CA THR A 383 -18.58 22.86 -6.10
C THR A 383 -18.59 23.08 -4.60
N SER A 384 -17.78 24.05 -4.13
CA SER A 384 -17.63 24.44 -2.74
C SER A 384 -17.28 25.92 -2.64
N ARG A 385 -17.58 26.55 -1.50
CA ARG A 385 -17.20 27.94 -1.21
C ARG A 385 -17.21 28.24 0.30
N MET A 386 -16.54 29.31 0.69
CA MET A 386 -16.70 29.92 2.01
C MET A 386 -17.88 30.90 2.00
N ASN A 387 -18.78 30.76 2.98
CA ASN A 387 -19.85 31.72 3.23
C ASN A 387 -19.85 32.13 4.72
N GLY A 388 -19.30 33.30 5.00
CA GLY A 388 -19.02 33.72 6.37
C GLY A 388 -18.02 32.75 7.00
N LYS A 389 -18.42 32.06 8.08
CA LYS A 389 -17.60 31.08 8.80
C LYS A 389 -17.78 29.63 8.34
N TYR A 390 -18.70 29.38 7.41
CA TYR A 390 -19.05 28.02 6.99
C TYR A 390 -18.40 27.69 5.65
N LEU A 391 -17.91 26.46 5.54
CA LEU A 391 -17.69 25.82 4.24
C LEU A 391 -19.06 25.37 3.72
N GLU A 392 -19.44 25.77 2.52
CA GLU A 392 -20.64 25.31 1.84
C GLU A 392 -20.25 24.41 0.67
N VAL A 393 -20.96 23.29 0.52
CA VAL A 393 -20.87 22.39 -0.63
C VAL A 393 -22.11 22.51 -1.49
N LEU A 394 -21.96 22.36 -2.80
CA LEU A 394 -23.06 22.37 -3.75
C LEU A 394 -23.63 20.95 -3.89
N SER A 395 -24.78 20.71 -3.26
CA SER A 395 -25.49 19.42 -3.34
C SER A 395 -26.89 19.65 -3.92
N GLU A 396 -27.26 18.88 -4.95
CA GLU A 396 -28.53 19.01 -5.68
C GLU A 396 -28.86 20.44 -6.14
N GLY A 397 -27.82 21.21 -6.51
CA GLY A 397 -27.96 22.62 -6.92
C GLY A 397 -28.25 23.60 -5.79
N LYS A 398 -28.11 23.18 -4.52
CA LYS A 398 -28.24 24.03 -3.32
C LYS A 398 -26.93 24.09 -2.56
N TRP A 399 -26.60 25.29 -2.09
CA TRP A 399 -25.49 25.50 -1.16
C TRP A 399 -25.89 25.03 0.23
N THR A 400 -25.16 24.05 0.76
CA THR A 400 -25.41 23.48 2.08
C THR A 400 -24.18 23.72 2.96
N PRO A 401 -24.31 24.41 4.11
CA PRO A 401 -23.21 24.58 5.03
C PRO A 401 -22.84 23.24 5.68
N MET A 402 -21.55 23.04 5.88
CA MET A 402 -20.97 21.84 6.47
C MET A 402 -20.03 22.23 7.62
N ILE A 403 -20.20 21.56 8.76
CA ILE A 403 -19.16 21.49 9.79
C ILE A 403 -18.20 20.40 9.37
N VAL A 404 -16.91 20.71 9.33
CA VAL A 404 -15.87 19.74 8.93
C VAL A 404 -15.72 18.72 10.05
N LYS A 405 -16.02 17.45 9.73
CA LYS A 405 -15.81 16.29 10.61
C LYS A 405 -15.03 15.29 9.80
N GLY A 406 -13.76 15.13 10.11
CA GLY A 406 -12.90 14.37 9.20
C GLY A 406 -11.64 13.81 9.82
N VAL A 407 -10.88 13.15 8.96
CA VAL A 407 -9.61 12.49 9.27
C VAL A 407 -8.55 12.86 8.25
N ASN A 408 -7.30 12.87 8.68
CA ASN A 408 -6.15 12.92 7.79
C ASN A 408 -5.75 11.50 7.38
N ILE A 409 -5.44 11.30 6.11
CA ILE A 409 -4.97 10.02 5.56
C ILE A 409 -3.57 10.22 4.97
N GLY A 410 -2.62 9.42 5.46
CA GLY A 410 -1.27 9.30 4.90
C GLY A 410 -1.17 8.13 3.91
N MET A 411 0.03 7.88 3.41
CA MET A 411 0.34 6.73 2.54
C MET A 411 1.09 5.61 3.27
N GLY A 412 1.19 5.67 4.60
CA GLY A 412 1.83 4.62 5.40
C GLY A 412 1.01 3.33 5.42
N LYS A 413 1.71 2.21 5.19
CA LYS A 413 1.21 0.83 5.29
C LYS A 413 2.32 -0.05 5.86
N PRO A 414 2.00 -1.05 6.72
CA PRO A 414 3.02 -1.99 7.17
C PRO A 414 3.72 -2.68 6.00
N GLY A 415 5.03 -2.78 6.06
CA GLY A 415 5.88 -3.38 5.03
C GLY A 415 6.28 -2.45 3.89
N ALA A 416 5.83 -1.19 3.87
CA ALA A 416 6.15 -0.25 2.81
C ALA A 416 6.41 1.17 3.33
N PHE A 417 7.36 1.88 2.73
CA PHE A 417 7.49 3.32 2.92
C PHE A 417 6.39 4.08 2.16
N PRO A 418 5.95 5.26 2.64
CA PRO A 418 4.94 6.06 1.95
C PRO A 418 5.27 6.34 0.48
N GLY A 419 6.56 6.54 0.17
CA GLY A 419 7.02 6.79 -1.20
C GLY A 419 6.84 5.63 -2.18
N GLU A 420 6.49 4.44 -1.71
CA GLU A 420 6.19 3.26 -2.52
C GLU A 420 4.71 3.20 -2.94
N ALA A 421 3.84 4.02 -2.34
CA ALA A 421 2.41 4.11 -2.68
C ALA A 421 1.69 2.74 -2.68
N ALA A 422 1.94 1.92 -1.65
CA ALA A 422 1.59 0.50 -1.62
C ALA A 422 0.13 0.16 -1.18
N ILE A 423 -0.67 1.16 -0.82
CA ILE A 423 -2.07 0.97 -0.42
C ILE A 423 -2.91 0.72 -1.68
N THR A 424 -3.71 -0.34 -1.67
CA THR A 424 -4.52 -0.78 -2.82
C THR A 424 -5.88 -0.10 -2.87
N GLU A 425 -6.57 -0.21 -4.00
CA GLU A 425 -7.92 0.35 -4.18
C GLU A 425 -8.92 -0.28 -3.21
N GLU A 426 -8.86 -1.60 -3.01
CA GLU A 426 -9.71 -2.33 -2.05
C GLU A 426 -9.50 -1.85 -0.61
N GLU A 427 -8.25 -1.62 -0.21
CA GLU A 427 -7.91 -1.08 1.11
C GLU A 427 -8.51 0.31 1.29
N TYR A 428 -8.31 1.21 0.32
CA TYR A 428 -8.92 2.54 0.36
C TYR A 428 -10.45 2.50 0.38
N TYR A 429 -11.07 1.65 -0.44
CA TYR A 429 -12.53 1.53 -0.49
C TYR A 429 -13.10 1.11 0.87
N ARG A 430 -12.53 0.05 1.46
CA ARG A 430 -12.92 -0.42 2.80
C ARG A 430 -12.68 0.65 3.87
N TRP A 431 -11.60 1.43 3.75
CA TRP A 431 -11.37 2.57 4.63
C TRP A 431 -12.41 3.68 4.46
N PHE A 432 -12.81 4.00 3.23
CA PHE A 432 -13.86 5.00 2.98
C PHE A 432 -15.22 4.55 3.50
N GLU A 433 -15.55 3.26 3.41
CA GLU A 433 -16.74 2.70 4.08
C GLU A 433 -16.70 2.97 5.59
N ALA A 434 -15.61 2.56 6.26
CA ALA A 434 -15.48 2.76 7.69
C ALA A 434 -15.42 4.25 8.09
N ILE A 435 -14.83 5.13 7.27
CA ILE A 435 -14.83 6.58 7.50
C ILE A 435 -16.24 7.16 7.40
N GLY A 436 -17.00 6.77 6.36
CA GLY A 436 -18.39 7.20 6.19
C GLY A 436 -19.29 6.69 7.31
N GLU A 437 -19.12 5.44 7.74
CA GLU A 437 -19.82 4.86 8.89
C GLU A 437 -19.52 5.60 10.20
N MET A 438 -18.35 6.26 10.30
CA MET A 438 -17.99 7.12 11.45
C MET A 438 -18.73 8.47 11.44
N ASN A 439 -19.62 8.72 10.48
CA ASN A 439 -20.23 10.04 10.22
C ASN A 439 -19.23 11.14 9.85
N ALA A 440 -18.03 10.77 9.39
CA ALA A 440 -17.08 11.72 8.83
C ALA A 440 -17.50 12.11 7.41
N ASN A 441 -17.35 13.40 7.09
CA ASN A 441 -17.70 13.96 5.78
C ASN A 441 -16.48 14.43 4.99
N THR A 442 -15.30 14.50 5.61
CA THR A 442 -14.10 15.06 4.99
C THR A 442 -12.89 14.19 5.26
N ILE A 443 -12.09 13.98 4.21
CA ILE A 443 -10.73 13.45 4.29
C ILE A 443 -9.76 14.55 3.86
N ARG A 444 -8.61 14.63 4.52
CA ARG A 444 -7.46 15.38 4.01
C ARG A 444 -6.34 14.44 3.60
N VAL A 445 -5.76 14.71 2.44
CA VAL A 445 -4.53 14.09 1.95
C VAL A 445 -3.45 15.16 1.76
N TYR A 446 -2.19 14.79 1.98
CA TYR A 446 -1.06 15.73 2.02
C TYR A 446 -0.42 15.98 0.65
N THR A 447 -0.45 14.98 -0.21
CA THR A 447 0.30 14.90 -1.46
C THR A 447 -0.47 14.02 -2.45
N LEU A 448 0.13 13.74 -3.60
CA LEU A 448 -0.38 12.80 -4.58
C LEU A 448 -0.40 11.36 -4.02
N HIS A 449 -1.59 10.81 -3.80
CA HIS A 449 -1.82 9.38 -3.54
C HIS A 449 -1.77 8.54 -4.85
N PRO A 450 -1.68 7.20 -4.80
CA PRO A 450 -1.75 6.36 -6.02
C PRO A 450 -3.13 6.47 -6.69
N PRO A 451 -3.24 6.14 -8.01
CA PRO A 451 -4.53 6.09 -8.72
C PRO A 451 -5.63 5.35 -7.96
N ASP A 452 -5.25 4.22 -7.33
CA ASP A 452 -6.04 3.39 -6.44
C ASP A 452 -6.89 4.20 -5.42
N PHE A 453 -6.36 5.30 -4.85
CA PHE A 453 -7.12 6.20 -3.95
C PHE A 453 -8.28 6.91 -4.66
N TYR A 454 -8.02 7.43 -5.86
CA TYR A 454 -8.98 8.23 -6.62
C TYR A 454 -10.09 7.35 -7.21
N HIS A 455 -9.73 6.15 -7.68
CA HIS A 455 -10.69 5.14 -8.12
C HIS A 455 -11.59 4.70 -6.97
N ALA A 456 -11.02 4.34 -5.81
CA ALA A 456 -11.78 3.96 -4.63
C ALA A 456 -12.73 5.07 -4.16
N LEU A 457 -12.27 6.33 -4.12
CA LEU A 457 -13.09 7.45 -3.67
C LEU A 457 -14.27 7.69 -4.62
N LYS A 458 -14.01 7.63 -5.92
CA LYS A 458 -15.06 7.74 -6.93
C LYS A 458 -16.06 6.60 -6.83
N ALA A 459 -15.58 5.36 -6.72
CA ALA A 459 -16.42 4.18 -6.57
C ALA A 459 -17.30 4.27 -5.31
N TYR A 460 -16.73 4.73 -4.19
CA TYR A 460 -17.47 4.98 -2.96
C TYR A 460 -18.55 6.05 -3.16
N ASN A 461 -18.18 7.24 -3.63
CA ASN A 461 -19.12 8.36 -3.73
C ASN A 461 -20.20 8.20 -4.81
N ASP A 462 -19.97 7.38 -5.85
CA ASP A 462 -20.97 7.11 -6.89
C ASP A 462 -22.16 6.28 -6.38
N VAL A 463 -21.99 5.51 -5.30
CA VAL A 463 -23.02 4.60 -4.76
C VAL A 463 -23.56 5.02 -3.39
N HIS A 464 -23.04 6.10 -2.79
CA HIS A 464 -23.46 6.61 -1.48
C HIS A 464 -24.17 7.96 -1.59
N ASP A 465 -25.31 8.10 -0.90
CA ASP A 465 -26.09 9.34 -0.89
C ASP A 465 -25.35 10.51 -0.20
N THR A 466 -24.50 10.19 0.79
CA THR A 466 -23.66 11.16 1.49
C THR A 466 -22.21 10.93 1.05
N PRO A 467 -21.65 11.82 0.22
CA PRO A 467 -20.29 11.65 -0.26
C PRO A 467 -19.28 12.02 0.84
N ILE A 468 -18.09 11.43 0.75
CA ILE A 468 -16.90 11.90 1.44
C ILE A 468 -16.20 12.94 0.56
N TYR A 469 -15.97 14.12 1.12
CA TYR A 469 -15.25 15.21 0.49
C TYR A 469 -13.75 15.14 0.76
N VAL A 470 -12.96 15.71 -0.15
CA VAL A 470 -11.50 15.78 -0.03
C VAL A 470 -11.03 17.23 0.11
N MET A 471 -10.14 17.47 1.07
CA MET A 471 -9.29 18.66 1.10
C MET A 471 -7.88 18.24 0.68
N HIS A 472 -7.43 18.74 -0.47
CA HIS A 472 -6.21 18.24 -1.10
C HIS A 472 -5.01 19.14 -0.79
N GLY A 473 -3.97 18.54 -0.22
CA GLY A 473 -2.69 19.19 0.03
C GLY A 473 -1.78 19.21 -1.18
N VAL A 474 -0.80 20.11 -1.18
CA VAL A 474 0.34 20.02 -2.10
C VAL A 474 1.59 20.07 -1.25
N TRP A 475 2.38 19.01 -1.29
CA TRP A 475 3.59 18.86 -0.49
C TRP A 475 4.77 19.57 -1.16
N ILE A 476 5.61 20.22 -0.36
CA ILE A 476 6.89 20.80 -0.78
C ILE A 476 8.02 20.04 -0.08
N ASN A 477 9.17 19.86 -0.74
CA ASN A 477 10.28 19.14 -0.15
C ASN A 477 10.87 19.91 1.05
N GLU A 478 10.63 19.37 2.24
CA GLU A 478 11.04 19.92 3.54
C GLU A 478 12.56 19.96 3.70
N GLU A 479 13.27 18.87 3.39
CA GLU A 479 14.73 18.79 3.52
C GLU A 479 15.41 19.90 2.72
N LYS A 480 14.94 20.17 1.49
CA LYS A 480 15.46 21.28 0.68
C LYS A 480 15.15 22.66 1.26
N LEU A 481 14.02 22.84 1.94
CA LEU A 481 13.70 24.09 2.64
C LEU A 481 14.62 24.30 3.84
N GLU A 482 14.89 23.24 4.62
CA GLU A 482 15.81 23.29 5.75
C GLU A 482 17.27 23.55 5.31
N GLU A 483 17.71 22.95 4.22
CA GLU A 483 19.06 23.12 3.68
C GLU A 483 19.29 24.52 3.08
N SER A 484 18.31 25.02 2.32
CA SER A 484 18.44 26.30 1.61
C SER A 484 18.12 27.52 2.48
N LEU A 485 17.26 27.35 3.49
CA LEU A 485 16.69 28.42 4.30
C LEU A 485 16.05 29.55 3.46
N ASP A 486 15.58 29.26 2.25
CA ASP A 486 14.96 30.24 1.35
C ASP A 486 13.83 29.59 0.54
N ALA A 487 12.60 30.09 0.69
CA ALA A 487 11.44 29.62 -0.07
C ALA A 487 11.56 29.89 -1.58
N PHE A 488 12.41 30.83 -1.99
CA PHE A 488 12.68 31.14 -3.40
C PHE A 488 13.82 30.30 -4.03
N GLU A 489 14.30 29.27 -3.33
CA GLU A 489 15.23 28.30 -3.92
C GLU A 489 14.61 27.72 -5.20
N LYS A 490 15.34 27.84 -6.31
CA LYS A 490 14.78 27.70 -7.67
C LYS A 490 14.36 26.28 -7.99
N GLU A 491 15.12 25.27 -7.53
CA GLU A 491 14.83 23.88 -7.86
C GLU A 491 13.61 23.39 -7.06
N ASN A 492 13.57 23.69 -5.77
CA ASN A 492 12.46 23.31 -4.90
C ASN A 492 11.17 24.05 -5.26
N LEU A 493 11.24 25.36 -5.51
CA LEU A 493 10.09 26.15 -5.93
C LEU A 493 9.51 25.65 -7.27
N LYS A 494 10.38 25.34 -8.22
CA LYS A 494 9.94 24.80 -9.51
C LYS A 494 9.26 23.45 -9.34
N ASP A 495 9.84 22.55 -8.55
CA ASP A 495 9.26 21.23 -8.25
C ASP A 495 7.87 21.37 -7.59
N PHE A 496 7.74 22.28 -6.63
CA PHE A 496 6.46 22.56 -5.96
C PHE A 496 5.39 23.08 -6.93
N GLN A 497 5.75 24.00 -7.84
CA GLN A 497 4.82 24.51 -8.86
C GLN A 497 4.42 23.42 -9.88
N GLU A 498 5.35 22.53 -10.25
CA GLU A 498 5.06 21.38 -11.11
C GLU A 498 4.08 20.41 -10.43
N GLU A 499 4.25 20.14 -9.13
CA GLU A 499 3.31 19.33 -8.33
C GLU A 499 1.92 19.97 -8.23
N MET A 500 1.81 21.29 -8.04
CA MET A 500 0.51 21.98 -8.04
C MET A 500 -0.26 21.79 -9.35
N VAL A 501 0.42 22.00 -10.47
CA VAL A 501 -0.16 21.86 -11.81
C VAL A 501 -0.59 20.41 -12.04
N GLN A 502 0.28 19.46 -11.71
CA GLN A 502 0.00 18.04 -11.83
C GLN A 502 -1.20 17.60 -10.99
N LEU A 503 -1.28 18.04 -9.73
CA LEU A 503 -2.36 17.64 -8.82
C LEU A 503 -3.73 18.16 -9.24
N VAL A 504 -3.79 19.38 -9.78
CA VAL A 504 -5.02 19.88 -10.42
C VAL A 504 -5.42 18.93 -11.56
N ASP A 505 -4.49 18.55 -12.43
CA ASP A 505 -4.82 17.65 -13.55
C ASP A 505 -5.23 16.23 -13.08
N VAL A 506 -4.67 15.77 -11.96
CA VAL A 506 -4.97 14.48 -11.31
C VAL A 506 -6.41 14.42 -10.81
N ILE A 507 -6.86 15.41 -10.03
CA ILE A 507 -8.21 15.37 -9.45
C ILE A 507 -9.32 15.44 -10.51
N HIS A 508 -8.98 15.91 -11.72
CA HIS A 508 -9.86 15.97 -12.89
C HIS A 508 -9.76 14.73 -13.79
N GLY A 509 -9.03 13.69 -13.39
CA GLY A 509 -8.94 12.44 -14.14
C GLY A 509 -8.33 12.59 -15.55
N ASN A 510 -7.38 13.52 -15.73
CA ASN A 510 -6.93 13.92 -17.07
C ASN A 510 -5.40 13.84 -17.25
N VAL A 511 -4.69 13.03 -16.46
CA VAL A 511 -3.22 12.97 -16.52
C VAL A 511 -2.66 11.57 -16.27
N THR A 512 -1.50 11.32 -16.87
CA THR A 512 -0.64 10.17 -16.52
C THR A 512 0.64 10.73 -15.92
N VAL A 513 0.90 10.39 -14.66
CA VAL A 513 2.08 10.82 -13.93
C VAL A 513 3.19 9.79 -14.10
N PRO A 514 4.38 10.17 -14.60
CA PRO A 514 5.49 9.23 -14.75
C PRO A 514 6.06 8.80 -13.39
N PRO A 515 6.58 7.57 -13.27
CA PRO A 515 7.24 7.12 -12.04
C PRO A 515 8.43 8.01 -11.64
N ARG A 516 8.44 8.41 -10.37
CA ARG A 516 9.53 9.16 -9.73
C ARG A 516 9.77 8.57 -8.33
N PRO A 517 11.03 8.32 -7.92
CA PRO A 517 11.31 7.82 -6.58
C PRO A 517 10.64 8.67 -5.50
N GLY A 518 10.00 8.02 -4.54
CA GLY A 518 9.29 8.68 -3.44
C GLY A 518 7.94 9.31 -3.80
N HIS A 519 7.43 9.11 -5.03
CA HIS A 519 6.19 9.71 -5.50
C HIS A 519 5.26 8.66 -6.09
N ALA A 520 3.97 8.81 -5.81
CA ALA A 520 2.94 8.04 -6.50
C ALA A 520 2.94 8.36 -8.00
N SER A 521 2.59 7.36 -8.82
CA SER A 521 2.58 7.48 -10.27
C SER A 521 1.55 6.54 -10.88
N GLY A 522 1.24 6.73 -12.16
CA GLY A 522 0.24 5.93 -12.85
C GLY A 522 -0.72 6.80 -13.65
N VAL A 523 -1.87 6.22 -13.97
CA VAL A 523 -2.90 6.85 -14.78
C VAL A 523 -3.99 7.34 -13.85
N TYR A 524 -4.26 8.64 -13.86
CA TYR A 524 -5.33 9.26 -13.11
C TYR A 524 -6.44 9.60 -14.09
N ASP A 525 -7.43 8.71 -14.19
CA ASP A 525 -8.62 8.82 -15.04
C ASP A 525 -9.95 8.85 -14.27
N ALA A 526 -9.88 8.85 -12.93
CA ALA A 526 -11.01 9.16 -12.05
C ALA A 526 -11.13 10.68 -11.82
N ASP A 527 -12.17 11.29 -12.40
CA ASP A 527 -12.54 12.66 -12.02
C ASP A 527 -13.26 12.67 -10.67
N ILE A 528 -12.59 13.21 -9.66
CA ILE A 528 -13.12 13.41 -8.31
C ILE A 528 -13.34 14.88 -7.98
N SER A 529 -13.15 15.80 -8.94
CA SER A 529 -13.09 17.24 -8.71
C SER A 529 -14.35 17.82 -8.07
N GLN A 530 -15.50 17.18 -8.27
CA GLN A 530 -16.76 17.55 -7.63
C GLN A 530 -16.76 17.34 -6.10
N TRP A 531 -15.93 16.42 -5.60
CA TRP A 531 -15.79 16.12 -4.17
C TRP A 531 -14.55 16.77 -3.55
N VAL A 532 -13.68 17.41 -4.34
CA VAL A 532 -12.57 18.21 -3.80
C VAL A 532 -13.08 19.59 -3.39
N THR A 533 -13.10 19.85 -2.08
CA THR A 533 -13.72 21.05 -1.48
C THR A 533 -12.74 22.18 -1.18
N ALA A 534 -11.46 21.89 -1.06
CA ALA A 534 -10.45 22.91 -0.84
C ALA A 534 -9.05 22.44 -1.24
N TRP A 535 -8.21 23.42 -1.54
CA TRP A 535 -6.76 23.26 -1.61
C TRP A 535 -6.10 23.72 -0.31
N MET A 536 -5.08 23.00 0.16
CA MET A 536 -4.33 23.30 1.37
C MET A 536 -2.83 23.12 1.13
N ILE A 537 -2.17 24.12 0.55
CA ILE A 537 -0.77 23.97 0.11
C ILE A 537 0.22 24.05 1.27
N GLY A 538 1.37 23.39 1.12
CA GLY A 538 2.50 23.50 2.03
C GLY A 538 2.49 22.48 3.16
N ILE A 539 3.41 22.71 4.10
CA ILE A 539 3.73 21.85 5.25
C ILE A 539 3.78 22.69 6.53
N GLU A 540 4.16 22.09 7.64
CA GLU A 540 4.55 22.82 8.84
C GLU A 540 5.85 23.60 8.55
N TRP A 541 5.76 24.94 8.47
CA TRP A 541 6.88 25.74 7.99
C TRP A 541 8.02 25.83 9.01
N TYR A 542 9.24 25.44 8.58
CA TYR A 542 10.43 25.58 9.41
C TYR A 542 10.74 27.07 9.73
N PRO A 543 10.72 27.50 11.01
CA PRO A 543 10.78 28.92 11.37
C PRO A 543 12.03 29.64 10.88
N PHE A 544 13.18 28.99 10.95
CA PHE A 544 14.44 29.58 10.50
C PHE A 544 14.45 29.82 8.99
N MET A 545 13.82 28.95 8.19
CA MET A 545 13.66 29.15 6.75
C MET A 545 12.76 30.36 6.47
N VAL A 546 11.63 30.48 7.17
CA VAL A 546 10.71 31.62 7.02
C VAL A 546 11.40 32.94 7.38
N GLU A 547 12.09 32.97 8.54
CA GLU A 547 12.80 34.15 9.02
C GLU A 547 13.90 34.58 8.03
N ASN A 548 14.67 33.61 7.52
CA ASN A 548 15.75 33.89 6.59
C ASN A 548 15.24 34.31 5.21
N THR A 549 14.17 33.70 4.70
CA THR A 549 13.48 34.15 3.47
C THR A 549 13.09 35.62 3.57
N ASN A 550 12.48 36.02 4.69
CA ASN A 550 12.09 37.41 4.95
C ASN A 550 13.29 38.37 5.00
N LYS A 551 14.43 37.92 5.53
CA LYS A 551 15.69 38.71 5.58
C LYS A 551 16.39 38.82 4.23
N LEU A 552 16.31 37.80 3.38
CA LEU A 552 16.95 37.77 2.06
C LEU A 552 16.22 38.64 1.04
N HIS A 553 14.89 38.73 1.16
CA HIS A 553 14.06 39.41 0.17
C HIS A 553 13.23 40.58 0.75
N PRO A 554 13.82 41.53 1.50
CA PRO A 554 13.07 42.57 2.22
C PRO A 554 12.40 43.61 1.31
N ASP A 555 12.85 43.71 0.05
CA ASP A 555 12.44 44.74 -0.91
C ASP A 555 11.41 44.25 -1.95
N LEU A 556 10.85 43.04 -1.79
CA LEU A 556 9.84 42.47 -2.72
C LEU A 556 8.56 43.33 -2.82
N GLY A 557 8.17 43.99 -1.72
CA GLY A 557 6.93 44.75 -1.64
C GLY A 557 5.69 43.85 -1.53
N GLU A 558 4.57 44.29 -2.09
CA GLU A 558 3.30 43.54 -2.05
C GLU A 558 3.11 42.67 -3.29
N TYR A 559 2.55 41.49 -3.10
CA TYR A 559 2.06 40.65 -4.19
C TYR A 559 0.70 41.16 -4.68
N SER A 560 0.50 41.22 -6.00
CA SER A 560 -0.79 41.53 -6.61
C SER A 560 -0.99 40.66 -7.85
N GLY A 561 -1.43 39.42 -7.63
CA GLY A 561 -1.82 38.47 -8.66
C GLY A 561 -3.24 38.68 -9.20
N LYS A 562 -3.77 37.64 -9.83
CA LYS A 562 -5.11 37.63 -10.44
C LYS A 562 -6.20 37.35 -9.40
N TYR A 563 -5.96 36.41 -8.50
CA TYR A 563 -6.86 35.88 -7.49
C TYR A 563 -6.42 36.18 -6.06
N PHE A 564 -5.16 36.52 -5.84
CA PHE A 564 -4.64 36.90 -4.52
C PHE A 564 -3.83 38.19 -4.55
N GLU A 565 -3.85 38.93 -3.44
CA GLU A 565 -2.98 40.07 -3.16
C GLU A 565 -2.54 40.04 -1.69
N THR A 566 -1.42 40.68 -1.37
CA THR A 566 -0.98 40.88 0.02
C THR A 566 -1.14 42.33 0.47
N LYS A 567 -1.25 42.53 1.80
CA LYS A 567 -1.22 43.86 2.44
C LYS A 567 -0.39 43.81 3.72
N GLY A 568 0.73 44.53 3.74
CA GLY A 568 1.68 44.57 4.84
C GLY A 568 2.46 43.27 5.03
N ALA A 569 2.60 42.47 3.97
CA ALA A 569 3.24 41.16 4.00
C ALA A 569 4.77 41.24 4.03
N ALA A 570 5.40 40.22 4.63
CA ALA A 570 6.80 39.95 4.41
C ALA A 570 6.99 39.10 3.14
N ALA A 571 8.25 38.80 2.80
CA ALA A 571 8.59 38.05 1.58
C ALA A 571 7.93 36.66 1.53
N PHE A 572 7.76 36.01 2.69
CA PHE A 572 7.19 34.68 2.75
C PHE A 572 5.68 34.68 2.49
N GLU A 573 4.91 35.62 3.04
CA GLU A 573 3.49 35.77 2.68
C GLU A 573 3.29 36.21 1.23
N TYR A 574 4.21 37.02 0.69
CA TYR A 574 4.25 37.29 -0.76
C TYR A 574 4.38 35.98 -1.54
N TRP A 575 5.35 35.13 -1.16
CA TRP A 575 5.64 33.87 -1.82
C TRP A 575 4.43 32.92 -1.76
N LEU A 576 3.78 32.80 -0.60
CA LEU A 576 2.56 31.99 -0.44
C LEU A 576 1.44 32.47 -1.36
N ALA A 577 1.17 33.78 -1.38
CA ALA A 577 0.13 34.35 -2.23
C ALA A 577 0.39 34.09 -3.72
N GLU A 578 1.66 34.14 -4.13
CA GLU A 578 2.06 33.79 -5.50
C GLU A 578 1.80 32.32 -5.83
N GLN A 579 2.15 31.39 -4.95
CA GLN A 579 1.93 29.96 -5.22
C GLN A 579 0.43 29.62 -5.25
N MET A 580 -0.36 30.24 -4.37
CA MET A 580 -1.82 30.12 -4.40
C MET A 580 -2.42 30.64 -5.71
N ASP A 581 -1.91 31.76 -6.24
CA ASP A 581 -2.37 32.34 -7.51
C ASP A 581 -2.03 31.44 -8.71
N ILE A 582 -0.88 30.77 -8.70
CA ILE A 582 -0.43 29.84 -9.75
C ILE A 582 -1.38 28.64 -9.83
N LEU A 583 -1.64 27.99 -8.69
CA LEU A 583 -2.52 26.82 -8.63
C LEU A 583 -3.92 27.16 -9.15
N VAL A 584 -4.54 28.21 -8.58
CA VAL A 584 -5.90 28.65 -8.97
C VAL A 584 -5.94 29.10 -10.43
N SER A 585 -4.87 29.74 -10.92
CA SER A 585 -4.78 30.13 -12.34
C SER A 585 -4.79 28.94 -13.27
N HIS A 586 -4.03 27.89 -12.95
CA HIS A 586 -4.00 26.67 -13.75
C HIS A 586 -5.38 26.00 -13.79
N GLU A 587 -6.00 25.81 -12.63
CA GLU A 587 -7.32 25.19 -12.51
C GLU A 587 -8.41 25.94 -13.29
N VAL A 588 -8.52 27.26 -13.08
CA VAL A 588 -9.53 28.06 -13.79
C VAL A 588 -9.28 28.05 -15.30
N SER A 589 -8.01 28.08 -15.74
CA SER A 589 -7.69 28.18 -17.16
C SER A 589 -7.92 26.88 -17.95
N ASN A 590 -7.75 25.72 -17.31
CA ASN A 590 -7.88 24.42 -17.95
C ASN A 590 -9.24 23.76 -17.71
N TYR A 591 -9.84 23.97 -16.54
CA TYR A 591 -11.04 23.25 -16.10
C TYR A 591 -12.23 24.18 -15.81
N GLN A 592 -12.04 25.50 -15.81
CA GLN A 592 -13.06 26.48 -15.46
C GLN A 592 -13.70 26.23 -14.08
N GLN A 593 -12.98 25.59 -13.16
CA GLN A 593 -13.39 25.41 -11.78
C GLN A 593 -12.60 26.33 -10.85
N ILE A 594 -13.14 26.61 -9.67
CA ILE A 594 -12.47 27.31 -8.57
C ILE A 594 -13.07 26.80 -7.26
N ARG A 595 -12.25 26.72 -6.21
CA ARG A 595 -12.65 26.24 -4.89
C ARG A 595 -11.91 26.96 -3.77
N PRO A 596 -12.38 26.89 -2.51
CA PRO A 596 -11.69 27.44 -1.35
C PRO A 596 -10.19 27.11 -1.30
N MET A 597 -9.41 28.07 -0.82
CA MET A 597 -7.95 27.97 -0.74
C MET A 597 -7.47 28.24 0.69
N SER A 598 -6.50 27.46 1.13
CA SER A 598 -5.72 27.68 2.34
C SER A 598 -4.26 27.25 2.12
N PHE A 599 -3.41 27.55 3.10
CA PHE A 599 -2.09 26.97 3.25
C PHE A 599 -1.94 26.44 4.69
N VAL A 600 -1.19 25.36 4.84
CA VAL A 600 -0.94 24.75 6.15
C VAL A 600 -0.15 25.72 7.02
N ASN A 601 -0.57 25.87 8.28
CA ASN A 601 0.18 26.58 9.29
C ASN A 601 0.25 25.74 10.57
N TRP A 602 1.22 26.07 11.42
CA TRP A 602 1.48 25.35 12.65
C TRP A 602 1.64 26.35 13.80
N VAL A 603 1.43 25.90 15.03
CA VAL A 603 1.43 26.75 16.25
C VAL A 603 2.74 27.56 16.39
N THR A 604 3.88 27.00 16.00
CA THR A 604 5.21 27.65 16.07
C THR A 604 5.39 28.83 15.12
N THR A 605 4.62 28.88 14.03
CA THR A 605 4.65 29.99 13.06
C THR A 605 3.33 30.75 13.03
N ASP A 606 2.52 30.62 14.09
CA ASP A 606 1.30 31.40 14.22
C ASP A 606 1.59 32.91 14.33
N MET A 607 0.53 33.70 14.29
CA MET A 607 0.61 35.17 14.37
C MET A 607 0.39 35.73 15.78
N LEU A 608 0.30 34.85 16.78
CA LEU A 608 0.21 35.23 18.18
C LEU A 608 1.60 35.57 18.70
N THR A 609 1.69 35.93 19.97
CA THR A 609 2.96 36.13 20.66
C THR A 609 2.93 35.30 21.92
N HIS A 610 3.98 34.52 22.13
CA HIS A 610 4.07 33.53 23.19
C HIS A 610 5.19 33.92 24.15
N PRO A 611 4.94 34.85 25.09
CA PRO A 611 5.98 35.42 25.95
C PRO A 611 6.59 34.42 26.95
N SER A 612 6.02 33.22 27.06
CA SER A 612 6.63 32.11 27.78
C SER A 612 7.73 31.40 27.00
N ASP A 613 7.77 31.54 25.67
CA ASP A 613 8.79 30.90 24.85
C ASP A 613 10.18 31.47 25.12
N SER A 614 11.14 30.57 25.30
CA SER A 614 12.57 30.89 25.40
C SER A 614 13.45 29.98 24.57
N SER A 615 12.84 29.06 23.81
CA SER A 615 13.57 28.15 22.93
C SER A 615 14.34 28.90 21.85
N SER A 616 13.88 30.12 21.49
CA SER A 616 14.34 30.90 20.33
C SER A 616 14.13 30.15 19.01
N GLN A 617 13.18 29.21 18.99
CA GLN A 617 12.83 28.37 17.86
C GLN A 617 11.32 28.42 17.63
N GLU A 618 10.54 28.29 18.70
CA GLU A 618 9.08 28.07 18.63
C GLU A 618 8.24 29.34 18.48
N ASP A 619 8.74 30.53 18.83
CA ASP A 619 8.07 31.83 18.61
C ASP A 619 9.04 32.79 17.89
N LEU A 620 9.71 32.31 16.84
CA LEU A 620 10.78 33.03 16.12
C LEU A 620 10.24 33.99 15.06
N VAL A 621 9.25 33.56 14.29
CA VAL A 621 8.69 34.31 13.15
C VAL A 621 7.26 33.88 12.91
N SER A 622 6.41 34.83 12.50
CA SER A 622 5.02 34.56 12.17
C SER A 622 4.82 34.37 10.67
N VAL A 623 3.91 33.47 10.32
CA VAL A 623 3.28 33.36 9.01
C VAL A 623 1.82 33.74 9.18
N ASN A 624 1.39 34.87 8.63
CA ASN A 624 0.09 35.46 8.94
C ASN A 624 -0.93 35.38 7.78
N PRO A 625 -1.91 34.44 7.83
CA PRO A 625 -2.94 34.31 6.80
C PRO A 625 -3.81 35.56 6.58
N ASN A 626 -3.92 36.44 7.59
CA ASN A 626 -4.75 37.64 7.46
C ASN A 626 -4.17 38.69 6.50
N LEU A 627 -2.88 38.59 6.16
CA LEU A 627 -2.20 39.50 5.23
C LEU A 627 -2.49 39.16 3.76
N LEU A 628 -3.03 37.97 3.48
CA LEU A 628 -3.45 37.53 2.15
C LEU A 628 -4.94 37.85 1.93
N TYR A 629 -5.27 38.37 0.75
CA TYR A 629 -6.63 38.76 0.37
C TYR A 629 -7.01 38.14 -0.98
N THR A 630 -8.19 37.55 -1.04
CA THR A 630 -8.81 37.08 -2.28
C THR A 630 -9.19 38.23 -3.21
N LYS A 631 -9.18 38.00 -4.52
CA LYS A 631 -9.47 38.97 -5.58
C LYS A 631 -10.25 38.31 -6.73
N GLY A 632 -11.12 39.08 -7.38
CA GLY A 632 -11.86 38.60 -8.55
C GLY A 632 -12.78 37.43 -8.22
N GLU A 633 -12.75 36.37 -9.05
CA GLU A 633 -13.61 35.18 -8.83
C GLU A 633 -13.32 34.47 -7.48
N MET A 634 -12.10 34.61 -6.95
CA MET A 634 -11.72 34.02 -5.68
C MET A 634 -12.45 34.65 -4.48
N GLU A 635 -13.00 35.87 -4.61
CA GLU A 635 -13.86 36.46 -3.58
C GLU A 635 -15.16 35.65 -3.36
N LYS A 636 -15.60 34.89 -4.37
CA LYS A 636 -16.80 34.04 -4.28
C LYS A 636 -16.48 32.65 -3.73
N ALA A 637 -15.32 32.08 -4.08
CA ALA A 637 -14.85 30.81 -3.55
C ALA A 637 -14.37 30.95 -2.09
N GLY A 638 -13.67 32.04 -1.78
CA GLY A 638 -13.20 32.40 -0.45
C GLY A 638 -11.95 31.64 0.02
N GLN A 639 -11.44 32.04 1.18
CA GLN A 639 -10.25 31.45 1.80
C GLN A 639 -10.50 31.21 3.29
N PHE A 640 -9.71 30.32 3.88
CA PHE A 640 -9.69 30.06 5.32
C PHE A 640 -8.25 29.91 5.81
N ALA A 641 -8.05 29.96 7.12
CA ALA A 641 -6.78 29.63 7.75
C ALA A 641 -6.83 28.20 8.25
N SER A 642 -5.74 27.45 8.10
CA SER A 642 -5.64 26.06 8.57
C SER A 642 -4.46 25.89 9.53
N TYR A 643 -4.73 25.34 10.70
CA TYR A 643 -3.71 25.11 11.74
C TYR A 643 -3.68 23.65 12.18
N HIS A 644 -2.47 23.10 12.27
CA HIS A 644 -2.20 21.91 13.06
C HIS A 644 -2.05 22.33 14.53
N VAL A 645 -2.86 21.77 15.42
CA VAL A 645 -2.85 22.13 16.85
C VAL A 645 -2.98 20.88 17.70
N TYR A 646 -1.92 20.56 18.42
CA TYR A 646 -1.86 19.43 19.34
C TYR A 646 -1.87 19.94 20.79
N PRO A 647 -2.54 19.26 21.73
CA PRO A 647 -2.71 19.78 23.09
C PRO A 647 -1.42 19.77 23.92
N TYR A 648 -0.39 19.05 23.47
CA TYR A 648 0.83 18.81 24.22
C TYR A 648 2.02 19.66 23.76
N TYR A 649 2.10 20.14 22.53
CA TYR A 649 3.29 20.82 22.01
C TYR A 649 2.87 21.92 21.02
N PRO A 650 3.56 23.08 20.95
CA PRO A 650 4.79 23.48 21.65
C PRO A 650 4.65 23.74 23.16
N ASP A 651 5.78 23.79 23.86
CA ASP A 651 5.88 23.94 25.32
C ASP A 651 5.11 25.16 25.88
N PHE A 652 5.02 26.26 25.13
CA PHE A 652 4.31 27.45 25.58
C PHE A 652 2.81 27.18 25.79
N LEU A 653 2.19 26.27 25.04
CA LEU A 653 0.79 25.85 25.25
C LEU A 653 0.60 25.26 26.65
N ASN A 654 1.62 24.59 27.17
CA ASN A 654 1.58 23.88 28.43
C ASN A 654 2.14 24.68 29.60
N TYR A 655 2.99 25.68 29.37
CA TYR A 655 3.65 26.40 30.45
C TYR A 655 3.09 27.77 30.72
N GLU A 656 2.52 28.42 29.71
CA GLU A 656 1.99 29.75 29.88
C GLU A 656 0.82 29.75 30.87
N LYS A 657 0.91 30.60 31.89
CA LYS A 657 -0.12 30.69 32.93
C LYS A 657 -1.50 31.00 32.37
N LYS A 658 -1.62 31.83 31.31
CA LYS A 658 -2.92 32.18 30.74
C LYS A 658 -3.65 30.94 30.22
N TYR A 659 -2.95 30.02 29.57
CA TYR A 659 -3.51 28.78 29.05
C TYR A 659 -3.74 27.75 30.17
N ARG A 660 -2.77 27.55 31.07
CA ARG A 660 -2.92 26.59 32.19
C ARG A 660 -4.00 26.93 33.20
N GLU A 661 -4.35 28.20 33.37
CA GLU A 661 -5.37 28.65 34.33
C GLU A 661 -6.71 28.99 33.65
N PHE A 662 -6.81 28.83 32.33
CA PHE A 662 -8.07 29.00 31.61
C PHE A 662 -9.06 27.92 32.00
N ILE A 663 -10.32 28.33 32.20
CA ILE A 663 -11.42 27.44 32.53
C ILE A 663 -12.36 27.40 31.33
N ASP A 664 -12.58 26.21 30.78
CA ASP A 664 -13.44 26.00 29.62
C ASP A 664 -14.93 26.06 29.95
N PHE A 665 -15.76 25.86 28.93
CA PHE A 665 -17.22 25.84 29.04
C PHE A 665 -17.77 24.69 29.90
N ARG A 666 -16.95 23.67 30.19
CA ARG A 666 -17.26 22.55 31.10
C ARG A 666 -16.80 22.81 32.54
N GLY A 667 -16.19 23.97 32.81
CA GLY A 667 -15.69 24.34 34.13
C GLY A 667 -14.36 23.68 34.51
N GLN A 668 -13.62 23.13 33.53
CA GLN A 668 -12.34 22.44 33.74
C GLN A 668 -11.17 23.28 33.22
N LYS A 669 -9.97 23.03 33.75
CA LYS A 669 -8.76 23.65 33.22
C LYS A 669 -8.44 23.07 31.84
N ASN A 670 -8.18 23.95 30.86
CA ASN A 670 -8.04 23.53 29.48
C ASN A 670 -7.13 24.51 28.71
N ASN A 671 -5.89 24.08 28.43
CA ASN A 671 -4.94 24.89 27.69
C ASN A 671 -5.25 24.95 26.19
N TYR A 672 -5.84 23.88 25.64
CA TYR A 672 -6.20 23.79 24.23
C TYR A 672 -7.29 24.79 23.86
N ALA A 673 -8.41 24.80 24.60
CA ALA A 673 -9.49 25.76 24.41
C ALA A 673 -9.02 27.22 24.58
N ALA A 674 -8.10 27.47 25.52
CA ALA A 674 -7.52 28.79 25.74
C ALA A 674 -6.75 29.29 24.51
N TYR A 675 -5.94 28.43 23.91
CA TYR A 675 -5.20 28.73 22.69
C TYR A 675 -6.14 28.93 21.49
N LEU A 676 -7.13 28.04 21.30
CA LEU A 676 -8.11 28.19 20.22
C LEU A 676 -8.83 29.53 20.28
N LYS A 677 -9.19 29.99 21.47
CA LYS A 677 -9.80 31.30 21.68
C LYS A 677 -8.89 32.44 21.24
N ASP A 678 -7.64 32.46 21.70
CA ASP A 678 -6.68 33.52 21.32
C ASP A 678 -6.42 33.51 19.80
N LEU A 679 -6.31 32.32 19.21
CA LEU A 679 -6.17 32.14 17.76
C LEU A 679 -7.39 32.71 17.02
N HIS A 680 -8.60 32.35 17.45
CA HIS A 680 -9.84 32.82 16.84
C HIS A 680 -10.02 34.34 16.93
N GLU A 681 -9.75 34.93 18.10
CA GLU A 681 -9.82 36.38 18.30
C GLU A 681 -8.84 37.15 17.40
N ALA A 682 -7.73 36.52 17.01
CA ALA A 682 -6.71 37.14 16.18
C ALA A 682 -7.01 37.06 14.67
N HIS A 683 -7.94 36.19 14.21
CA HIS A 683 -8.22 35.98 12.80
C HIS A 683 -9.36 36.83 12.22
N ARG A 684 -9.16 37.28 10.97
CA ARG A 684 -10.20 37.91 10.13
C ARG A 684 -11.00 36.88 9.33
N ILE A 685 -10.36 35.77 8.96
CA ILE A 685 -10.91 34.71 8.12
C ILE A 685 -11.27 33.47 8.96
N PRO A 686 -12.16 32.58 8.46
CA PRO A 686 -12.53 31.36 9.18
C PRO A 686 -11.31 30.46 9.44
N ILE A 687 -11.37 29.66 10.50
CA ILE A 687 -10.28 28.76 10.91
C ILE A 687 -10.76 27.32 10.85
N LEU A 688 -9.99 26.48 10.18
CA LEU A 688 -10.05 25.03 10.27
C LEU A 688 -8.90 24.55 11.16
N ILE A 689 -9.20 23.71 12.14
CA ILE A 689 -8.15 22.93 12.80
C ILE A 689 -7.88 21.71 11.92
N SER A 690 -6.91 21.86 11.03
CA SER A 690 -6.64 20.86 9.99
C SER A 690 -5.90 19.64 10.48
N GLU A 691 -5.35 19.70 11.68
CA GLU A 691 -4.90 18.53 12.44
C GLU A 691 -5.09 18.75 13.93
N PHE A 692 -5.67 17.75 14.59
CA PHE A 692 -5.61 17.58 16.04
C PHE A 692 -5.57 16.08 16.36
N GLY A 693 -4.88 15.70 17.43
CA GLY A 693 -4.79 14.29 17.80
C GLY A 693 -3.96 14.03 19.04
N ILE A 694 -4.04 12.81 19.54
CA ILE A 694 -3.06 12.23 20.49
C ILE A 694 -2.84 10.75 20.14
N PRO A 695 -1.64 10.18 20.35
CA PRO A 695 -1.38 8.79 19.99
C PRO A 695 -1.76 7.82 21.11
N ALA A 696 -2.52 6.77 20.77
CA ALA A 696 -2.79 5.61 21.64
C ALA A 696 -1.59 4.66 21.68
N SER A 697 -0.48 5.12 22.27
CA SER A 697 0.79 4.40 22.31
C SER A 697 1.24 4.08 23.73
N ARG A 698 2.09 3.06 23.84
CA ARG A 698 2.75 2.68 25.09
C ARG A 698 4.00 3.53 25.37
N GLY A 699 4.65 4.09 24.35
CA GLY A 699 5.69 5.10 24.50
C GLY A 699 5.15 6.50 24.78
N LYS A 700 5.97 7.37 25.38
CA LYS A 700 5.67 8.79 25.64
C LYS A 700 6.80 9.68 25.14
N ALA A 701 6.46 10.74 24.42
CA ALA A 701 7.42 11.77 24.00
C ALA A 701 7.27 13.09 24.76
N HIS A 702 6.07 13.41 25.23
CA HIS A 702 5.82 14.70 25.84
C HIS A 702 4.64 14.69 26.83
N GLU A 703 4.66 15.60 27.81
CA GLU A 703 3.63 15.69 28.86
C GLU A 703 2.76 16.94 28.69
N ASN A 704 1.46 16.75 28.86
CA ASN A 704 0.49 17.84 28.99
C ASN A 704 0.06 18.00 30.47
N PRO A 705 -0.13 19.24 30.99
CA PRO A 705 -0.51 19.50 32.37
C PRO A 705 -1.79 18.82 32.88
N PHE A 706 -2.68 18.41 31.97
CA PHE A 706 -3.98 17.80 32.24
C PHE A 706 -4.09 16.34 31.78
N GLY A 707 -2.99 15.75 31.31
CA GLY A 707 -2.91 14.34 30.96
C GLY A 707 -3.12 14.01 29.47
N TRP A 708 -3.35 15.00 28.60
CA TRP A 708 -3.43 14.83 27.15
C TRP A 708 -2.04 14.71 26.51
N ASN A 709 -1.30 13.70 26.97
CA ASN A 709 0.11 13.51 26.65
C ASN A 709 0.32 13.08 25.20
N GLN A 710 1.53 13.30 24.70
CA GLN A 710 1.98 12.70 23.45
C GLN A 710 2.41 11.25 23.71
N GLY A 711 1.41 10.37 23.83
CA GLY A 711 1.58 8.95 24.10
C GLY A 711 1.47 8.58 25.57
N PHE A 712 1.62 7.29 25.86
CA PHE A 712 1.26 6.65 27.14
C PHE A 712 -0.23 6.82 27.47
N ILE A 713 -1.05 6.57 26.45
CA ILE A 713 -2.50 6.78 26.40
C ILE A 713 -3.12 5.51 25.84
N SER A 714 -4.16 5.00 26.52
CA SER A 714 -4.93 3.85 26.01
C SER A 714 -5.90 4.26 24.89
N GLU A 715 -6.42 3.30 24.14
CA GLU A 715 -7.40 3.58 23.07
C GLU A 715 -8.66 4.30 23.58
N ASP A 716 -9.15 3.92 24.77
CA ASP A 716 -10.29 4.61 25.41
C ASP A 716 -9.94 6.07 25.74
N GLN A 717 -8.79 6.32 26.36
CA GLN A 717 -8.33 7.68 26.68
C GLN A 717 -8.05 8.53 25.44
N GLN A 718 -7.61 7.90 24.34
CA GLN A 718 -7.51 8.56 23.04
C GLN A 718 -8.89 9.01 22.59
N GLY A 719 -9.88 8.12 22.56
CA GLY A 719 -11.27 8.45 22.19
C GLY A 719 -11.84 9.60 23.02
N GLU A 720 -11.75 9.49 24.35
CA GLU A 720 -12.18 10.55 25.28
C GLU A 720 -11.52 11.89 24.95
N THR A 721 -10.19 11.91 24.78
CA THR A 721 -9.47 13.15 24.51
C THR A 721 -9.83 13.74 23.14
N LEU A 722 -9.92 12.91 22.09
CA LEU A 722 -10.29 13.37 20.74
C LEU A 722 -11.68 14.01 20.74
N THR A 723 -12.66 13.41 21.42
CA THR A 723 -13.99 14.00 21.59
C THR A 723 -13.92 15.33 22.33
N HIS A 724 -13.16 15.40 23.43
CA HIS A 724 -12.97 16.64 24.21
C HIS A 724 -12.38 17.79 23.36
N LEU A 725 -11.34 17.51 22.57
CA LEU A 725 -10.69 18.49 21.69
C LEU A 725 -11.64 18.93 20.56
N TYR A 726 -12.37 18.00 19.96
CA TYR A 726 -13.34 18.31 18.92
C TYR A 726 -14.48 19.20 19.44
N GLU A 727 -14.99 18.92 20.63
CA GLU A 727 -15.98 19.79 21.29
C GLU A 727 -15.45 21.21 21.57
N ASP A 728 -14.17 21.37 21.92
CA ASP A 728 -13.56 22.69 22.09
C ASP A 728 -13.54 23.48 20.77
N ILE A 729 -13.19 22.81 19.67
CA ILE A 729 -13.20 23.40 18.33
C ILE A 729 -14.60 23.89 17.95
N LEU A 730 -15.62 23.08 18.22
CA LEU A 730 -17.02 23.45 17.95
C LEU A 730 -17.51 24.56 18.89
N HIS A 731 -17.13 24.52 20.17
CA HIS A 731 -17.53 25.53 21.15
C HIS A 731 -16.94 26.90 20.83
N GLU A 732 -15.68 26.95 20.41
CA GLU A 732 -15.02 28.17 19.92
C GLU A 732 -15.56 28.61 18.56
N ASN A 733 -16.46 27.82 17.95
CA ASN A 733 -17.21 28.15 16.76
C ASN A 733 -16.31 28.32 15.51
N LEU A 734 -15.33 27.40 15.40
CA LEU A 734 -14.45 27.23 14.25
C LEU A 734 -15.14 26.38 13.16
N MET A 735 -14.47 26.15 12.02
CA MET A 735 -15.03 25.40 10.87
C MET A 735 -15.28 23.92 11.16
N GLY A 736 -14.68 23.38 12.22
CA GLY A 736 -14.59 21.95 12.50
C GLY A 736 -13.13 21.51 12.54
N GLY A 737 -12.91 20.20 12.43
CA GLY A 737 -11.59 19.62 12.63
C GLY A 737 -11.34 18.32 11.88
N LEU A 738 -10.06 18.05 11.63
CA LEU A 738 -9.58 16.81 11.02
C LEU A 738 -8.67 16.09 12.00
N VAL A 739 -9.06 14.87 12.39
CA VAL A 739 -8.30 14.04 13.33
C VAL A 739 -7.04 13.52 12.65
N PHE A 740 -5.90 13.65 13.30
CA PHE A 740 -4.66 12.97 12.91
C PHE A 740 -4.54 11.68 13.73
N SER A 741 -4.71 10.50 13.13
CA SER A 741 -4.93 10.20 11.69
C SER A 741 -5.95 9.06 11.51
N TRP A 742 -6.29 8.71 10.26
CA TRP A 742 -7.10 7.53 9.97
C TRP A 742 -6.39 6.25 10.39
N GLN A 743 -5.19 5.97 9.87
CA GLN A 743 -4.45 4.75 10.14
C GLN A 743 -3.15 4.98 10.93
N ASP A 744 -2.72 3.95 11.65
CA ASP A 744 -1.39 3.86 12.26
C ASP A 744 -0.30 3.77 11.19
N GLU A 745 0.87 4.38 11.43
CA GLU A 745 1.93 4.44 10.43
C GLU A 745 3.27 4.01 11.03
N TRP A 746 3.65 2.74 10.80
CA TRP A 746 4.83 2.11 11.44
C TRP A 746 6.16 2.76 11.04
N PHE A 747 6.23 3.46 9.92
CA PHE A 747 7.46 4.13 9.49
C PHE A 747 7.81 5.37 10.33
N LYS A 748 6.83 5.92 11.07
CA LYS A 748 7.02 7.18 11.82
C LYS A 748 8.01 7.04 12.95
N ARG A 749 8.63 8.16 13.30
CA ARG A 749 9.68 8.31 14.32
C ARG A 749 9.36 9.49 15.24
N THR A 750 9.85 9.44 16.48
CA THR A 750 9.79 10.57 17.44
C THR A 750 11.19 10.93 17.92
N TRP A 751 11.40 12.18 18.34
CA TRP A 751 12.73 12.70 18.67
C TRP A 751 13.47 11.91 19.77
N ASN A 752 12.75 11.33 20.73
CA ASN A 752 13.37 10.62 21.87
C ASN A 752 13.62 9.13 21.60
N THR A 753 13.19 8.58 20.45
CA THR A 753 13.44 7.19 20.03
C THR A 753 14.00 7.05 18.62
N ALA A 754 14.07 8.13 17.82
CA ALA A 754 14.46 8.09 16.41
C ALA A 754 15.86 7.50 16.14
N GLU A 755 16.76 7.54 17.12
CA GLU A 755 18.10 6.95 17.02
C GLU A 755 18.19 5.52 17.60
N TYR A 756 17.08 4.94 18.04
CA TYR A 756 17.03 3.62 18.70
C TYR A 756 16.51 2.51 17.78
N ASP A 757 16.03 2.85 16.60
CA ASP A 757 15.62 1.90 15.57
C ASP A 757 16.48 2.02 14.30
N ASN A 758 16.29 1.10 13.36
CA ASN A 758 16.90 1.19 12.04
C ASN A 758 15.98 2.00 11.10
N PRO A 759 16.42 3.18 10.59
CA PRO A 759 15.59 4.04 9.76
C PRO A 759 15.14 3.39 8.45
N ASP A 760 15.92 2.45 7.90
CA ASP A 760 15.64 1.76 6.64
C ASP A 760 14.67 0.58 6.83
N ARG A 761 14.29 0.27 8.08
CA ARG A 761 13.51 -0.93 8.44
C ARG A 761 12.24 -0.63 9.24
N ARG A 762 11.92 0.64 9.51
CA ARG A 762 10.76 1.03 10.33
C ARG A 762 9.41 0.47 9.86
N PRO A 763 9.09 0.41 8.55
CA PRO A 763 7.79 -0.13 8.11
C PRO A 763 7.59 -1.62 8.40
N TYR A 764 8.65 -2.38 8.66
CA TYR A 764 8.58 -3.85 8.72
C TYR A 764 8.21 -4.38 10.11
N TRP A 765 8.08 -3.53 11.12
CA TRP A 765 7.72 -3.93 12.48
C TRP A 765 7.05 -2.78 13.22
N SER A 766 6.17 -3.09 14.16
CA SER A 766 5.45 -2.06 14.94
C SER A 766 6.20 -1.74 16.22
N ASN A 767 6.69 -0.51 16.35
CA ASN A 767 7.39 -0.06 17.54
C ASN A 767 6.46 0.72 18.47
N THR A 768 5.85 0.03 19.43
CA THR A 768 4.93 0.65 20.39
C THR A 768 5.60 1.62 21.38
N GLN A 769 6.94 1.68 21.44
CA GLN A 769 7.69 2.70 22.18
C GLN A 769 7.77 4.05 21.44
N THR A 770 7.57 4.04 20.12
CA THR A 770 7.57 5.25 19.30
C THR A 770 6.13 5.73 19.16
N ASN A 771 5.78 6.76 19.91
CA ASN A 771 4.39 7.25 20.00
C ASN A 771 3.80 7.65 18.63
N GLU A 772 4.62 8.19 17.73
CA GLU A 772 4.20 8.69 16.41
C GLU A 772 3.62 7.60 15.50
N GLN A 773 3.86 6.32 15.80
CA GLN A 773 3.31 5.22 15.00
C GLN A 773 1.84 4.92 15.30
N LYS A 774 1.29 5.40 16.43
CA LYS A 774 -0.01 4.94 16.97
C LYS A 774 -1.09 6.03 17.06
N PHE A 775 -1.09 6.99 16.13
CA PHE A 775 -2.11 8.05 16.03
C PHE A 775 -3.44 7.59 15.41
N GLY A 776 -3.42 6.55 14.58
CA GLY A 776 -4.56 6.10 13.80
C GLY A 776 -5.77 5.73 14.64
N LEU A 777 -6.96 5.84 14.06
CA LEU A 777 -8.19 5.20 14.52
C LEU A 777 -8.27 3.74 14.03
N LEU A 778 -7.59 3.43 12.93
CA LEU A 778 -7.34 2.10 12.41
C LEU A 778 -5.92 1.66 12.83
N SER A 779 -5.82 0.52 13.50
CA SER A 779 -4.54 -0.14 13.79
C SER A 779 -4.26 -1.28 12.82
N PHE A 780 -2.97 -1.59 12.70
CA PHE A 780 -2.47 -2.82 12.11
C PHE A 780 -1.85 -3.63 13.25
N ASP A 781 -2.56 -4.65 13.72
CA ASP A 781 -2.16 -5.44 14.89
C ASP A 781 -2.02 -6.92 14.48
N PRO A 782 -0.90 -7.60 14.78
CA PRO A 782 -0.77 -9.03 14.50
C PRO A 782 -1.67 -9.91 15.38
N LEU A 783 -1.97 -9.46 16.61
CA LEU A 783 -2.84 -10.12 17.60
C LEU A 783 -2.59 -11.63 17.82
N LYS A 784 -1.36 -12.10 17.56
CA LYS A 784 -1.00 -13.51 17.69
C LYS A 784 -1.25 -14.05 19.10
N ILE A 785 -0.89 -13.26 20.11
CA ILE A 785 -1.15 -13.51 21.52
C ILE A 785 -1.70 -12.23 22.13
N LYS A 786 -2.91 -12.30 22.67
CA LYS A 786 -3.63 -11.13 23.17
C LYS A 786 -3.18 -10.73 24.57
N VAL A 787 -2.56 -11.65 25.34
CA VAL A 787 -2.21 -11.44 26.75
C VAL A 787 -3.48 -11.24 27.59
N ALA A 788 -4.30 -12.29 27.62
CA ALA A 788 -5.64 -12.28 28.20
C ALA A 788 -5.96 -13.55 29.02
N GLY A 789 -4.99 -14.45 29.16
CA GLY A 789 -5.14 -15.68 29.94
C GLY A 789 -5.67 -16.87 29.14
N HIS A 790 -5.41 -16.93 27.83
CA HIS A 790 -5.96 -17.93 26.91
C HIS A 790 -4.89 -18.92 26.42
N GLU A 791 -4.93 -20.16 26.92
CA GLU A 791 -3.91 -21.15 26.60
C GLU A 791 -3.90 -21.56 25.12
N GLU A 792 -5.06 -21.49 24.46
CA GLU A 792 -5.29 -21.89 23.08
C GLU A 792 -4.52 -21.05 22.04
N GLU A 793 -4.10 -19.84 22.40
CA GLU A 793 -3.28 -18.96 21.55
C GLU A 793 -1.83 -19.49 21.42
N TRP A 794 -1.39 -20.31 22.38
CA TRP A 794 -0.03 -20.85 22.45
C TRP A 794 0.07 -22.22 21.78
N THR A 795 0.36 -22.23 20.48
CA THR A 795 0.46 -23.46 19.67
C THR A 795 1.83 -24.16 19.72
N GLY A 796 2.87 -23.46 20.20
CA GLY A 796 4.24 -23.98 20.29
C GLY A 796 4.49 -24.94 21.46
N GLU A 797 5.57 -25.71 21.36
CA GLU A 797 6.02 -26.57 22.47
C GLU A 797 6.72 -25.75 23.58
N PRO A 798 6.60 -26.15 24.85
CA PRO A 798 7.23 -25.42 25.94
C PRO A 798 8.74 -25.48 25.84
N MET A 799 9.38 -24.30 25.88
CA MET A 799 10.83 -24.15 26.00
C MET A 799 11.35 -24.86 27.25
N TYR A 800 10.66 -24.72 28.39
CA TYR A 800 10.97 -25.46 29.61
C TYR A 800 9.78 -26.23 30.12
N LYS A 801 10.03 -27.41 30.68
CA LYS A 801 9.00 -28.25 31.30
C LYS A 801 9.58 -28.95 32.51
N ASN A 802 9.00 -28.69 33.67
CA ASN A 802 9.26 -29.45 34.89
C ASN A 802 8.17 -30.51 35.09
N LYS A 803 8.52 -31.60 35.77
CA LYS A 803 7.54 -32.62 36.19
C LYS A 803 7.02 -32.37 37.62
N GLN A 804 7.81 -31.68 38.45
CA GLN A 804 7.53 -31.45 39.87
C GLN A 804 8.15 -30.11 40.30
N GLY A 805 7.34 -29.20 40.81
CA GLY A 805 7.79 -27.86 41.22
C GLY A 805 6.63 -26.87 41.24
N THR A 806 6.91 -25.62 41.62
CA THR A 806 5.99 -24.49 41.49
C THR A 806 5.96 -23.99 40.04
N LEU A 807 7.10 -23.92 39.36
CA LEU A 807 7.16 -23.58 37.92
C LEU A 807 6.96 -24.85 37.08
N GLU A 808 5.92 -24.87 36.24
CA GLU A 808 5.56 -26.06 35.47
C GLU A 808 6.10 -26.02 34.04
N LYS A 809 5.84 -24.92 33.32
CA LYS A 809 6.25 -24.75 31.93
C LYS A 809 6.57 -23.30 31.61
N MET A 810 7.39 -23.12 30.59
CA MET A 810 7.65 -21.81 30.00
C MET A 810 7.61 -21.90 28.49
N TYR A 811 6.89 -20.99 27.86
CA TYR A 811 6.71 -20.85 26.42
C TYR A 811 7.22 -19.48 25.98
N VAL A 812 7.67 -19.41 24.73
CA VAL A 812 8.14 -18.18 24.10
C VAL A 812 7.59 -18.15 22.69
N ASP A 813 7.05 -16.99 22.30
CA ASP A 813 6.63 -16.72 20.93
C ASP A 813 6.92 -15.27 20.55
N HIS A 814 6.67 -14.88 19.30
CA HIS A 814 6.85 -13.51 18.83
C HIS A 814 5.88 -13.17 17.69
N ASP A 815 5.77 -11.86 17.45
CA ASP A 815 5.23 -11.26 16.24
C ASP A 815 6.03 -9.99 15.86
N GLU A 816 5.51 -9.25 14.88
CA GLU A 816 6.07 -8.01 14.34
C GLU A 816 6.12 -6.86 15.36
N THR A 817 5.54 -7.01 16.56
CA THR A 817 5.43 -5.97 17.58
C THR A 817 6.09 -6.36 18.91
N PHE A 818 5.95 -7.62 19.31
CA PHE A 818 6.31 -8.08 20.65
C PHE A 818 7.05 -9.42 20.65
N LEU A 819 7.89 -9.60 21.68
CA LEU A 819 8.29 -10.91 22.18
C LEU A 819 7.33 -11.34 23.30
N TYR A 820 6.75 -12.53 23.20
CA TYR A 820 5.80 -13.08 24.16
C TYR A 820 6.42 -14.18 25.02
N ILE A 821 6.05 -14.19 26.30
CA ILE A 821 6.48 -15.22 27.25
C ILE A 821 5.29 -15.65 28.09
N ARG A 822 5.08 -16.96 28.18
CA ARG A 822 4.11 -17.57 29.09
C ARG A 822 4.80 -18.46 30.11
N ILE A 823 4.40 -18.37 31.37
CA ILE A 823 4.85 -19.25 32.45
C ILE A 823 3.62 -19.87 33.12
N ASP A 824 3.54 -21.20 33.06
CA ASP A 824 2.57 -21.99 33.83
C ASP A 824 3.17 -22.28 35.21
N TYR A 825 2.39 -22.10 36.27
CA TYR A 825 2.81 -22.35 37.65
C TYR A 825 1.67 -22.88 38.53
N ASP A 826 2.03 -23.64 39.57
CA ASP A 826 1.10 -24.07 40.60
C ASP A 826 0.75 -22.89 41.52
N GLU A 827 -0.42 -22.31 41.30
CA GLU A 827 -0.94 -21.16 42.06
C GLU A 827 -1.00 -21.44 43.58
N SER A 828 -1.15 -22.70 44.00
CA SER A 828 -1.20 -23.05 45.42
C SER A 828 0.16 -22.97 46.12
N GLN A 829 1.25 -22.94 45.34
CA GLN A 829 2.63 -22.93 45.83
C GLN A 829 3.30 -21.56 45.69
N ILE A 830 2.75 -20.66 44.88
CA ILE A 830 3.29 -19.30 44.73
C ILE A 830 2.79 -18.40 45.87
N GLY A 831 3.71 -17.77 46.59
CA GLY A 831 3.38 -16.81 47.63
C GLY A 831 2.96 -15.46 47.04
N ALA A 832 2.03 -14.76 47.69
CA ALA A 832 1.55 -13.43 47.26
C ALA A 832 2.63 -12.34 47.15
N THR A 833 3.84 -12.58 47.66
CA THR A 833 4.98 -11.66 47.59
C THR A 833 6.17 -12.21 46.83
N ASP A 834 6.01 -13.39 46.24
CA ASP A 834 7.04 -14.00 45.41
C ASP A 834 7.14 -13.25 44.08
N VAL A 835 8.28 -13.42 43.42
CA VAL A 835 8.67 -12.62 42.26
C VAL A 835 9.15 -13.55 41.18
N VAL A 836 8.51 -13.45 40.01
CA VAL A 836 9.00 -14.09 38.79
C VAL A 836 9.98 -13.14 38.12
N ASN A 837 11.24 -13.56 37.97
CA ASN A 837 12.28 -12.80 37.28
C ASN A 837 12.61 -13.53 35.98
N ILE A 838 12.20 -12.99 34.84
CA ILE A 838 12.50 -13.53 33.52
C ILE A 838 13.80 -12.89 33.05
N LEU A 839 14.74 -13.73 32.64
CA LEU A 839 16.13 -13.39 32.37
C LEU A 839 16.37 -13.39 30.86
N PHE A 840 17.10 -12.40 30.34
CA PHE A 840 17.44 -12.30 28.93
C PHE A 840 18.94 -12.11 28.75
N ASP A 841 19.52 -12.94 27.88
CA ASP A 841 20.83 -12.78 27.27
C ASP A 841 20.59 -12.64 25.77
N THR A 842 20.71 -11.41 25.30
CA THR A 842 20.53 -11.04 23.89
C THR A 842 21.86 -11.11 23.13
N ILE A 843 22.99 -10.87 23.81
CA ILE A 843 24.32 -10.85 23.20
C ILE A 843 25.28 -11.69 24.05
N PRO A 844 25.53 -12.96 23.67
CA PRO A 844 26.31 -13.88 24.47
C PRO A 844 27.69 -13.35 24.88
N GLY A 845 27.99 -13.50 26.17
CA GLY A 845 29.27 -13.08 26.75
C GLY A 845 29.34 -11.59 27.10
N ARG A 846 28.18 -10.93 27.25
CA ARG A 846 28.06 -9.57 27.75
C ARG A 846 26.96 -9.45 28.81
N GLY A 847 27.11 -8.49 29.71
CA GLY A 847 26.15 -8.22 30.77
C GLY A 847 26.62 -8.69 32.15
N ILE A 848 25.66 -9.00 33.04
CA ILE A 848 25.96 -9.37 34.43
C ILE A 848 25.92 -10.88 34.65
N THR A 849 26.85 -11.40 35.45
CA THR A 849 26.88 -12.81 35.88
C THR A 849 26.20 -13.05 37.24
N ARG A 850 25.80 -11.97 37.93
CA ARG A 850 25.05 -12.00 39.20
C ARG A 850 24.10 -10.80 39.25
N ALA A 851 22.97 -10.95 39.94
CA ALA A 851 22.04 -9.85 40.17
C ALA A 851 21.82 -9.62 41.66
N SER A 852 22.03 -8.40 42.15
CA SER A 852 21.98 -8.02 43.58
C SER A 852 20.67 -8.31 44.32
N ARG A 853 19.58 -8.64 43.62
CA ARG A 853 18.26 -8.99 44.19
C ARG A 853 17.82 -10.43 43.91
N ILE A 854 18.74 -11.25 43.42
CA ILE A 854 18.58 -12.70 43.24
C ILE A 854 19.76 -13.33 43.98
N GLU A 855 19.51 -13.72 45.24
CA GLU A 855 20.58 -14.04 46.18
C GLU A 855 21.20 -15.41 45.93
N GLY A 856 22.51 -15.49 46.10
CA GLY A 856 23.24 -16.75 46.23
C GLY A 856 23.56 -17.46 44.92
N ILE A 857 23.02 -17.03 43.77
CA ILE A 857 23.26 -17.71 42.48
C ILE A 857 24.17 -16.95 41.53
N GLN A 858 24.82 -17.68 40.62
CA GLN A 858 25.59 -17.16 39.50
C GLN A 858 24.96 -17.62 38.18
N PHE A 859 24.87 -16.74 37.19
CA PHE A 859 24.35 -17.07 35.86
C PHE A 859 25.48 -17.63 34.98
N THR A 860 25.18 -18.68 34.20
CA THR A 860 26.11 -19.17 33.17
C THR A 860 26.12 -18.24 31.95
N ASN A 861 24.95 -17.82 31.52
CA ASN A 861 24.75 -16.73 30.56
C ASN A 861 24.98 -15.38 31.26
N GLU A 862 25.52 -14.41 30.54
CA GLU A 862 25.65 -13.04 31.03
C GLU A 862 24.38 -12.27 30.63
N LEU A 863 23.75 -11.56 31.58
CA LEU A 863 22.40 -11.01 31.38
C LEU A 863 22.45 -9.51 31.14
N GLU A 864 21.81 -9.02 30.07
CA GLU A 864 21.57 -7.59 29.91
C GLU A 864 20.24 -7.15 30.50
N PHE A 865 19.20 -8.00 30.46
CA PHE A 865 17.85 -7.61 30.88
C PHE A 865 17.22 -8.58 31.87
N ILE A 866 16.39 -8.05 32.76
CA ILE A 866 15.46 -8.83 33.59
C ILE A 866 14.07 -8.19 33.56
N ALA A 867 13.05 -8.96 33.16
CA ALA A 867 11.66 -8.62 33.43
C ALA A 867 11.30 -9.11 34.83
N LYS A 868 11.05 -8.18 35.74
CA LYS A 868 10.64 -8.49 37.11
C LYS A 868 9.13 -8.35 37.24
N ILE A 869 8.42 -9.43 37.51
CA ILE A 869 6.96 -9.44 37.73
C ILE A 869 6.67 -9.50 39.23
N ASN A 870 6.04 -8.44 39.75
CA ASN A 870 5.72 -8.23 41.16
C ASN A 870 4.58 -7.20 41.31
N GLY A 871 3.42 -7.50 40.71
CA GLY A 871 2.23 -6.65 40.69
C GLY A 871 2.52 -5.21 40.26
N SER A 872 2.05 -4.22 41.03
CA SER A 872 2.30 -2.79 40.76
C SER A 872 3.78 -2.36 40.67
N LYS A 873 4.73 -3.23 41.05
CA LYS A 873 6.17 -2.96 40.95
C LYS A 873 6.83 -3.63 39.74
N SER A 874 6.06 -4.29 38.89
CA SER A 874 6.56 -4.98 37.69
C SER A 874 7.30 -4.04 36.75
N ARG A 875 8.45 -4.46 36.22
CA ARG A 875 9.29 -3.65 35.33
C ARG A 875 10.35 -4.45 34.58
N MET A 876 10.74 -3.96 33.42
CA MET A 876 12.02 -4.24 32.75
C MET A 876 13.16 -3.50 33.44
N LEU A 877 14.26 -4.22 33.65
CA LEU A 877 15.52 -3.72 34.19
C LEU A 877 16.65 -4.02 33.20
N ILE A 878 17.62 -3.10 33.11
CA ILE A 878 18.73 -3.18 32.17
C ILE A 878 20.09 -3.08 32.85
N ASP A 879 21.10 -3.73 32.30
CA ASP A 879 22.50 -3.51 32.66
C ASP A 879 22.88 -2.04 32.37
N PRO A 880 23.42 -1.30 33.36
CA PRO A 880 23.94 0.05 33.16
C PRO A 880 24.85 0.26 31.93
N HIS A 881 25.54 -0.78 31.46
CA HIS A 881 26.41 -0.71 30.29
C HIS A 881 25.67 -0.62 28.96
N TYR A 882 24.36 -0.90 28.96
CA TYR A 882 23.46 -0.80 27.81
C TYR A 882 22.53 0.42 27.92
N ASP A 883 22.64 1.26 28.95
CA ASP A 883 21.68 2.32 29.20
C ASP A 883 21.81 3.53 28.26
N LEU A 884 21.03 3.52 27.18
CA LEU A 884 20.95 4.60 26.18
C LEU A 884 20.56 5.95 26.77
N PHE A 885 19.73 5.99 27.82
CA PHE A 885 19.28 7.24 28.41
C PHE A 885 20.42 7.98 29.13
N HIS A 886 21.22 7.27 29.92
CA HIS A 886 22.39 7.89 30.54
C HIS A 886 23.53 8.12 29.54
N HIS A 887 23.59 7.37 28.44
CA HIS A 887 24.50 7.67 27.33
C HIS A 887 24.15 9.02 26.67
N ASP A 888 22.90 9.19 26.25
CA ASP A 888 22.47 10.35 25.45
C ASP A 888 22.27 11.62 26.28
N TYR A 889 21.84 11.51 27.53
CA TYR A 889 21.50 12.66 28.39
C TYR A 889 22.42 12.80 29.62
N GLY A 890 23.51 12.02 29.67
CA GLY A 890 24.47 11.98 30.76
C GLY A 890 25.44 13.15 30.80
N LYS A 891 26.69 12.88 31.21
CA LYS A 891 27.68 13.91 31.57
C LYS A 891 28.06 14.85 30.43
N ASP A 892 28.15 14.33 29.21
CA ASP A 892 28.64 15.12 28.07
C ASP A 892 27.60 16.15 27.60
N VAL A 893 26.32 15.93 27.93
CA VAL A 893 25.21 16.87 27.67
C VAL A 893 24.78 17.63 28.95
N GLY A 894 24.97 17.04 30.13
CA GLY A 894 24.86 17.70 31.44
C GLY A 894 23.51 17.60 32.16
N TYR A 895 22.52 16.89 31.62
CA TYR A 895 21.17 16.84 32.20
C TYR A 895 21.03 15.89 33.39
N ILE A 896 21.81 14.80 33.43
CA ILE A 896 21.72 13.79 34.48
C ILE A 896 22.99 13.83 35.37
N PRO A 897 22.86 13.93 36.71
CA PRO A 897 24.01 13.86 37.61
C PRO A 897 24.81 12.57 37.41
N LYS A 898 26.15 12.69 37.37
CA LYS A 898 27.06 11.57 37.21
C LYS A 898 26.81 10.49 38.26
N LYS A 899 26.22 9.36 37.87
CA LYS A 899 26.37 8.11 38.60
C LYS A 899 27.68 7.46 38.16
N GLU A 900 28.47 6.95 39.11
CA GLU A 900 29.58 6.06 38.77
C GLU A 900 29.01 4.73 38.25
N MET A 901 28.67 4.68 36.96
CA MET A 901 28.15 3.47 36.30
C MET A 901 29.17 2.33 36.39
N LYS A 902 30.48 2.63 36.29
CA LYS A 902 31.60 1.70 36.49
C LYS A 902 31.62 0.98 37.86
N ASN A 903 30.90 1.48 38.87
CA ASN A 903 30.87 0.89 40.21
C ASN A 903 29.60 0.09 40.52
N ARG A 904 28.68 -0.06 39.54
CA ARG A 904 27.40 -0.78 39.69
C ARG A 904 27.48 -2.22 39.17
N THR A 905 28.52 -2.95 39.57
CA THR A 905 28.62 -4.38 39.24
C THR A 905 27.41 -5.13 39.81
N ASN A 906 26.77 -5.97 39.00
CA ASN A 906 25.63 -6.81 39.40
C ASN A 906 24.34 -6.04 39.76
N GLN A 907 24.21 -4.77 39.37
CA GLN A 907 23.02 -3.95 39.65
C GLN A 907 22.35 -3.47 38.35
N LEU A 908 21.31 -4.18 37.93
CA LEU A 908 20.42 -3.68 36.88
C LEU A 908 19.65 -2.44 37.36
N ILE A 909 19.29 -1.58 36.43
CA ILE A 909 18.63 -0.30 36.68
C ILE A 909 17.32 -0.17 35.89
N PRO A 910 16.37 0.66 36.33
CA PRO A 910 15.18 0.96 35.55
C PRO A 910 15.51 1.66 34.23
N MET A 911 14.77 1.31 33.18
CA MET A 911 14.88 1.94 31.86
C MET A 911 14.09 3.26 31.83
N GLN A 912 14.66 4.29 31.21
CA GLN A 912 14.10 5.64 31.17
C GLN A 912 14.13 6.22 29.75
N TYR A 913 13.19 7.12 29.44
CA TYR A 913 13.23 7.96 28.24
C TYR A 913 13.02 9.42 28.60
N ALA A 914 13.69 10.31 27.86
CA ALA A 914 13.56 11.75 28.00
C ALA A 914 12.23 12.23 27.43
N LEU A 915 11.68 13.31 28.01
CA LEU A 915 10.41 13.92 27.61
C LEU A 915 10.54 15.39 27.26
N ASN A 916 11.47 16.08 27.93
CA ASN A 916 11.83 17.45 27.59
C ASN A 916 13.16 17.84 28.20
N LYS A 917 13.87 18.76 27.54
CA LYS A 917 15.03 19.48 28.08
C LYS A 917 14.60 20.40 29.23
N ASP A 918 15.57 20.99 29.94
CA ASP A 918 15.23 22.07 30.86
C ASP A 918 14.72 23.28 30.07
N TYR A 919 13.64 23.90 30.55
CA TYR A 919 12.93 24.94 29.82
C TYR A 919 12.76 26.19 30.67
N PHE A 920 13.12 27.35 30.14
CA PHE A 920 12.99 28.61 30.87
C PHE A 920 11.70 29.34 30.46
N VAL A 921 10.75 29.51 31.38
CA VAL A 921 9.54 30.30 31.12
C VAL A 921 9.89 31.78 31.31
N ALA A 922 10.15 32.48 30.20
CA ALA A 922 10.80 33.79 30.20
C ALA A 922 10.03 34.87 30.97
N ASN A 923 8.73 35.02 30.67
CA ASN A 923 7.85 35.99 31.34
C ASN A 923 7.63 35.72 32.84
N GLU A 924 7.69 34.46 33.28
CA GLU A 924 7.56 34.07 34.69
C GLU A 924 8.90 34.02 35.44
N LYS A 925 10.04 34.07 34.73
CA LYS A 925 11.39 33.83 35.28
C LYS A 925 11.47 32.53 36.07
N ARG A 926 10.85 31.47 35.55
CA ARG A 926 10.76 30.14 36.18
C ARG A 926 11.41 29.11 35.27
N THR A 927 12.29 28.28 35.81
CA THR A 927 12.88 27.15 35.08
C THR A 927 12.11 25.87 35.39
N ILE A 928 11.75 25.14 34.34
CA ILE A 928 11.20 23.79 34.38
C ILE A 928 12.38 22.83 34.19
N PRO A 929 12.59 21.88 35.10
CA PRO A 929 13.74 20.98 35.01
C PRO A 929 13.56 19.97 33.87
N PHE A 930 14.68 19.41 33.42
CA PHE A 930 14.71 18.23 32.54
C PHE A 930 13.72 17.15 33.02
N SER A 931 12.91 16.63 32.09
CA SER A 931 11.85 15.67 32.39
C SER A 931 12.07 14.36 31.65
N PHE A 932 11.69 13.26 32.32
CA PHE A 932 11.85 11.89 31.84
C PHE A 932 10.86 10.97 32.58
N TYR A 933 10.63 9.78 32.05
CA TYR A 933 9.81 8.76 32.71
C TYR A 933 10.46 7.38 32.67
N GLU A 934 10.03 6.49 33.57
CA GLU A 934 10.46 5.09 33.60
C GLU A 934 9.69 4.30 32.55
N THR A 935 10.25 4.20 31.33
CA THR A 935 9.69 3.39 30.25
C THR A 935 9.69 1.90 30.62
N GLY A 936 10.56 1.44 31.51
CA GLY A 936 10.60 0.02 31.88
C GLY A 936 9.41 -0.49 32.70
N LYS A 937 8.49 0.36 33.20
CA LYS A 937 7.36 -0.13 34.01
C LYS A 937 6.43 -1.02 33.18
N LEU A 938 6.02 -2.14 33.77
CA LEU A 938 5.10 -3.09 33.15
C LEU A 938 3.73 -3.00 33.80
N ARG A 939 2.68 -2.92 32.99
CA ARG A 939 1.28 -2.77 33.42
C ARG A 939 0.55 -4.11 33.33
N GLU A 940 -0.13 -4.47 34.41
CA GLU A 940 -1.05 -5.61 34.41
C GLU A 940 -2.37 -5.17 33.77
N GLY A 941 -2.94 -5.99 32.89
CA GLY A 941 -4.23 -5.70 32.25
C GLY A 941 -4.67 -6.83 31.34
N ASN A 942 -5.80 -6.65 30.66
CA ASN A 942 -6.30 -7.56 29.64
C ASN A 942 -5.97 -6.97 28.26
N GLY A 943 -5.14 -7.65 27.47
CA GLY A 943 -4.74 -7.17 26.15
C GLY A 943 -5.63 -7.63 24.99
N ASP A 944 -6.74 -8.34 25.26
CA ASP A 944 -7.73 -8.73 24.24
C ASP A 944 -8.64 -7.56 23.85
N PRO A 945 -8.59 -7.06 22.60
CA PRO A 945 -9.43 -5.94 22.15
C PRO A 945 -10.94 -6.18 22.27
N ASP A 946 -11.37 -7.46 22.27
CA ASP A 946 -12.78 -7.84 22.36
C ASP A 946 -13.30 -7.85 23.81
N ALA A 947 -12.40 -7.76 24.80
CA ALA A 947 -12.76 -7.81 26.20
C ALA A 947 -13.33 -6.47 26.71
N THR A 948 -14.31 -6.56 27.61
CA THR A 948 -14.93 -5.37 28.24
C THR A 948 -13.94 -4.56 29.08
N ASP A 949 -12.93 -5.23 29.64
CA ASP A 949 -11.85 -4.62 30.44
C ASP A 949 -10.54 -4.49 29.65
N TYR A 950 -10.60 -4.50 28.31
CA TYR A 950 -9.46 -4.30 27.43
C TYR A 950 -8.66 -3.05 27.77
N ASP A 951 -7.36 -3.22 27.90
CA ASP A 951 -6.36 -2.19 28.15
C ASP A 951 -5.24 -2.31 27.12
N SER A 952 -5.25 -1.41 26.14
CA SER A 952 -4.22 -1.39 25.07
C SER A 952 -2.80 -1.14 25.59
N LEU A 953 -2.65 -0.69 26.85
CA LEU A 953 -1.36 -0.49 27.51
C LEU A 953 -0.92 -1.69 28.38
N ALA A 954 -1.68 -2.78 28.43
CA ALA A 954 -1.30 -3.97 29.19
C ALA A 954 0.02 -4.55 28.66
N ASP A 955 0.97 -4.87 29.53
CA ASP A 955 2.19 -5.60 29.17
C ASP A 955 2.10 -7.06 29.64
N TYR A 956 1.36 -7.36 30.71
CA TYR A 956 1.23 -8.73 31.22
C TYR A 956 -0.16 -9.00 31.84
N HIS A 957 -0.51 -10.28 31.90
CA HIS A 957 -1.74 -10.77 32.53
C HIS A 957 -1.42 -12.00 33.39
N MET A 958 -2.02 -12.08 34.59
CA MET A 958 -1.89 -13.25 35.46
C MET A 958 -3.28 -13.81 35.78
N ARG A 959 -3.52 -15.08 35.44
CA ARG A 959 -4.81 -15.73 35.63
C ARG A 959 -4.68 -17.24 35.71
N ASP A 960 -5.41 -17.88 36.64
CA ASP A 960 -5.58 -19.34 36.71
C ASP A 960 -4.26 -20.14 36.67
N GLY A 961 -3.21 -19.68 37.36
CA GLY A 961 -1.89 -20.32 37.37
C GLY A 961 -1.03 -20.03 36.14
N MET A 962 -1.39 -19.03 35.33
CA MET A 962 -0.66 -18.62 34.14
C MET A 962 -0.21 -17.15 34.25
N LEU A 963 1.01 -16.87 33.79
CA LEU A 963 1.53 -15.52 33.56
C LEU A 963 1.81 -15.40 32.07
N GLU A 964 1.20 -14.42 31.41
CA GLU A 964 1.52 -14.02 30.04
C GLU A 964 2.15 -12.63 30.06
N LEU A 965 3.23 -12.45 29.32
CA LEU A 965 3.98 -11.21 29.20
C LEU A 965 4.24 -10.94 27.72
N ARG A 966 3.92 -9.74 27.24
CA ARG A 966 4.38 -9.20 25.95
C ARG A 966 5.39 -8.10 26.19
N ILE A 967 6.49 -8.13 25.46
CA ILE A 967 7.59 -7.18 25.59
C ILE A 967 7.79 -6.48 24.26
N PRO A 968 7.57 -5.15 24.18
CA PRO A 968 7.94 -4.37 23.00
C PRO A 968 9.41 -4.61 22.66
N TRP A 969 9.72 -4.94 21.41
CA TRP A 969 11.07 -5.29 20.97
C TRP A 969 12.13 -4.24 21.37
N MET A 970 11.78 -2.95 21.33
CA MET A 970 12.68 -1.85 21.73
C MET A 970 13.03 -1.85 23.23
N LEU A 971 12.24 -2.47 24.12
CA LEU A 971 12.65 -2.67 25.54
C LEU A 971 13.77 -3.70 25.71
N LEU A 972 14.02 -4.53 24.69
CA LEU A 972 15.20 -5.40 24.58
C LEU A 972 16.30 -4.78 23.70
N GLN A 973 16.14 -3.49 23.34
CA GLN A 973 17.02 -2.78 22.42
C GLN A 973 17.17 -3.41 21.04
N ALA A 974 16.11 -4.04 20.53
CA ALA A 974 16.02 -4.33 19.12
C ALA A 974 15.95 -3.01 18.34
N LYS A 975 16.82 -2.88 17.33
CA LYS A 975 16.73 -1.82 16.32
C LYS A 975 15.83 -2.23 15.15
N ASP A 976 15.90 -3.52 14.81
CA ASP A 976 15.06 -4.17 13.81
C ASP A 976 14.90 -5.66 14.16
N PRO A 977 13.79 -6.07 14.77
CA PRO A 977 13.55 -7.48 15.07
C PRO A 977 13.36 -8.33 13.80
N SER A 978 13.00 -7.73 12.66
CA SER A 978 12.78 -8.46 11.39
C SER A 978 14.05 -9.05 10.78
N THR A 979 15.19 -8.44 11.10
CA THR A 979 16.53 -8.92 10.72
C THR A 979 17.37 -9.32 11.93
N LYS A 980 16.78 -9.30 13.14
CA LYS A 980 17.44 -9.58 14.42
C LYS A 980 18.59 -8.62 14.72
N GLU A 981 18.44 -7.35 14.38
CA GLU A 981 19.39 -6.28 14.70
C GLU A 981 19.13 -5.72 16.11
N PHE A 982 20.15 -5.77 16.98
CA PHE A 982 20.11 -5.27 18.36
C PHE A 982 21.25 -4.29 18.65
N ILE A 983 21.08 -3.42 19.64
CA ILE A 983 22.15 -2.54 20.15
C ILE A 983 23.22 -3.38 20.84
N GLU A 984 24.48 -3.17 20.47
CA GLU A 984 25.55 -4.10 20.83
C GLU A 984 26.22 -3.83 22.19
N ASN A 985 26.70 -2.60 22.42
CA ASN A 985 27.30 -2.10 23.67
C ASN A 985 27.63 -0.61 23.54
N LEU A 986 27.51 0.16 24.63
CA LEU A 986 27.80 1.60 24.68
C LEU A 986 29.17 1.94 25.31
N LEU A 987 29.95 0.95 25.74
CA LEU A 987 31.18 1.14 26.53
C LEU A 987 32.50 1.24 25.75
N ALA A 988 32.54 0.78 24.50
CA ALA A 988 33.82 0.61 23.81
C ALA A 988 34.43 1.94 23.32
N ASP A 989 33.61 2.88 22.85
CA ASP A 989 34.06 4.15 22.28
C ASP A 989 33.01 5.29 22.30
N GLY A 990 31.84 5.08 22.91
CA GLY A 990 30.73 6.04 22.88
C GLY A 990 29.97 6.07 21.55
N THR A 991 30.21 5.11 20.66
CA THR A 991 29.41 4.93 19.44
C THR A 991 28.29 3.91 19.68
N LYS A 992 27.10 4.21 19.13
CA LYS A 992 25.96 3.28 19.13
C LYS A 992 26.20 2.24 18.03
N THR A 993 26.83 1.11 18.36
CA THR A 993 26.98 -0.01 17.42
C THR A 993 25.79 -0.97 17.52
N SER A 994 25.53 -1.70 16.43
CA SER A 994 24.52 -2.75 16.38
C SER A 994 25.10 -4.07 15.90
N ILE A 995 24.40 -5.16 16.22
CA ILE A 995 24.77 -6.53 15.86
C ILE A 995 23.54 -7.30 15.42
N HIS A 996 23.73 -8.21 14.46
CA HIS A 996 22.72 -9.19 14.11
C HIS A 996 22.95 -10.46 14.93
N ILE A 997 21.92 -10.95 15.60
CA ILE A 997 21.99 -12.17 16.42
C ILE A 997 21.31 -13.33 15.70
N GLU A 998 21.77 -14.55 15.95
CA GLU A 998 21.09 -15.75 15.46
C GLU A 998 19.96 -16.18 16.41
N GLU A 999 20.15 -15.98 17.71
CA GLU A 999 19.25 -16.45 18.75
C GLU A 999 19.40 -15.58 20.02
N LEU A 1000 18.33 -15.53 20.81
CA LEU A 1000 18.32 -14.93 22.15
C LEU A 1000 18.13 -16.03 23.20
N PHE A 1001 18.67 -15.86 24.40
CA PHE A 1001 18.59 -16.85 25.47
C PHE A 1001 17.69 -16.37 26.60
N ILE A 1002 16.76 -17.23 27.01
CA ILE A 1002 15.75 -16.87 28.02
C ILE A 1002 15.73 -17.90 29.14
N GLY A 1003 15.59 -17.41 30.37
CA GLY A 1003 15.34 -18.23 31.56
C GLY A 1003 14.39 -17.54 32.52
N ALA A 1004 14.07 -18.19 33.63
CA ALA A 1004 13.24 -17.62 34.68
C ALA A 1004 13.74 -18.03 36.07
N VAL A 1005 13.61 -17.15 37.05
CA VAL A 1005 13.93 -17.43 38.46
C VAL A 1005 12.80 -16.92 39.33
N LEU A 1006 12.17 -17.85 40.06
CA LEU A 1006 11.21 -17.54 41.11
C LEU A 1006 11.97 -17.25 42.40
N THR A 1007 11.74 -16.08 42.99
CA THR A 1007 12.34 -15.68 44.26
C THR A 1007 11.29 -15.30 45.29
N SER A 1008 11.62 -15.46 46.57
CA SER A 1008 10.84 -14.85 47.63
C SER A 1008 11.00 -13.33 47.62
N LYS A 1009 10.16 -12.64 48.39
CA LYS A 1009 10.26 -11.18 48.59
C LYS A 1009 11.66 -10.67 48.96
N ASP A 1010 12.42 -11.48 49.71
CA ASP A 1010 13.76 -11.14 50.20
C ASP A 1010 14.87 -11.50 49.19
N GLY A 1011 14.51 -12.01 48.00
CA GLY A 1011 15.46 -12.35 46.93
C GLY A 1011 16.03 -13.76 47.01
N LYS A 1012 15.59 -14.58 47.98
CA LYS A 1012 15.99 -15.99 48.07
C LYS A 1012 15.39 -16.77 46.90
N VAL A 1013 16.23 -17.50 46.16
CA VAL A 1013 15.78 -18.35 45.05
C VAL A 1013 14.95 -19.53 45.57
N LEU A 1014 13.77 -19.70 44.98
CA LEU A 1014 12.83 -20.78 45.27
C LEU A 1014 12.91 -21.85 44.18
N GLU A 1015 12.87 -21.45 42.91
CA GLU A 1015 12.93 -22.33 41.74
C GLU A 1015 13.43 -21.56 40.51
N SER A 1016 13.86 -22.26 39.45
CA SER A 1016 14.31 -21.64 38.21
C SER A 1016 14.15 -22.52 36.96
N PHE A 1017 14.11 -21.86 35.81
CA PHE A 1017 14.36 -22.40 34.49
C PHE A 1017 15.63 -21.77 33.88
N PRO A 1018 16.65 -22.54 33.49
CA PRO A 1018 16.85 -23.98 33.77
C PRO A 1018 17.08 -24.25 35.27
N ALA A 1019 17.25 -25.52 35.64
CA ALA A 1019 17.55 -25.89 37.03
C ALA A 1019 18.92 -25.34 37.49
N LEU A 1020 19.07 -25.17 38.81
CA LEU A 1020 20.33 -24.79 39.45
C LEU A 1020 21.19 -26.04 39.76
N HIS A 1021 22.48 -25.96 39.46
CA HIS A 1021 23.49 -26.91 39.93
C HIS A 1021 24.61 -26.16 40.65
N ASP A 1022 24.91 -26.53 41.90
CA ASP A 1022 25.96 -25.89 42.73
C ASP A 1022 25.86 -24.36 42.81
N MET A 1023 24.64 -23.84 43.05
CA MET A 1023 24.33 -22.40 43.08
C MET A 1023 24.64 -21.66 41.77
N LYS A 1024 24.73 -22.38 40.65
CA LYS A 1024 24.89 -21.82 39.31
C LYS A 1024 23.67 -22.17 38.46
N LEU A 1025 23.11 -21.18 37.78
CA LEU A 1025 22.07 -21.41 36.77
C LEU A 1025 22.72 -22.02 35.54
N ASP A 1026 22.22 -23.17 35.09
CA ASP A 1026 22.68 -23.80 33.85
C ASP A 1026 22.52 -22.86 32.65
N SER A 1027 23.14 -23.21 31.51
CA SER A 1027 22.94 -22.47 30.27
C SER A 1027 21.46 -22.39 29.91
N MET A 1028 20.99 -21.17 29.69
CA MET A 1028 19.64 -20.89 29.24
C MET A 1028 19.42 -21.48 27.84
N LYS A 1029 18.16 -21.77 27.50
CA LYS A 1029 17.79 -22.24 26.17
C LYS A 1029 17.63 -21.03 25.26
N SER A 1030 17.96 -21.25 24.00
CA SER A 1030 17.82 -20.23 22.99
C SER A 1030 16.43 -20.25 22.33
N TYR A 1031 16.05 -19.08 21.81
CA TYR A 1031 14.90 -18.84 20.98
C TYR A 1031 15.36 -18.12 19.72
N THR A 1032 14.83 -18.52 18.57
CA THR A 1032 15.09 -17.89 17.28
C THR A 1032 13.80 -17.88 16.46
N TRP A 1033 13.81 -17.08 15.41
CA TRP A 1033 12.69 -16.91 14.49
C TRP A 1033 13.21 -16.68 13.07
N ASP A 1034 12.34 -16.73 12.07
CA ASP A 1034 12.73 -16.43 10.69
C ASP A 1034 12.79 -14.92 10.46
N ASN A 1035 13.73 -14.46 9.65
CA ASN A 1035 13.70 -13.06 9.22
C ASN A 1035 12.45 -12.82 8.36
N TRP A 1036 11.85 -11.64 8.47
CA TRP A 1036 10.70 -11.27 7.66
C TRP A 1036 10.95 -10.00 6.83
N GLN A 1037 10.33 -9.98 5.66
CA GLN A 1037 10.28 -8.82 4.75
C GLN A 1037 8.84 -8.39 4.47
N VAL A 1038 7.87 -9.24 4.75
CA VAL A 1038 6.44 -8.92 4.69
C VAL A 1038 5.91 -9.11 6.11
N PRO A 1039 5.54 -8.03 6.82
CA PRO A 1039 4.98 -8.16 8.15
C PRO A 1039 3.56 -8.73 8.07
N MET A 1040 3.23 -9.62 9.01
CA MET A 1040 1.86 -10.08 9.24
C MET A 1040 1.12 -9.07 10.12
N TYR A 1041 -0.14 -8.79 9.79
CA TYR A 1041 -1.02 -7.93 10.57
C TYR A 1041 -2.46 -8.14 10.16
N GLU A 1042 -3.38 -7.75 11.04
CA GLU A 1042 -4.79 -7.56 10.73
C GLU A 1042 -5.16 -6.08 10.95
N GLU A 1043 -6.08 -5.59 10.12
CA GLU A 1043 -6.65 -4.27 10.31
C GLU A 1043 -7.76 -4.30 11.36
N ARG A 1044 -7.73 -3.36 12.30
CA ARG A 1044 -8.72 -3.26 13.37
C ARG A 1044 -9.05 -1.81 13.69
N LEU A 1045 -10.33 -1.51 13.84
CA LEU A 1045 -10.76 -0.22 14.39
C LEU A 1045 -10.47 -0.19 15.90
N LYS A 1046 -9.77 0.85 16.34
CA LYS A 1046 -9.50 1.10 17.76
C LYS A 1046 -10.77 1.53 18.47
N LYS A 1047 -10.81 1.35 19.80
CA LYS A 1047 -11.95 1.83 20.61
C LYS A 1047 -12.25 3.32 20.40
N SER A 1048 -11.22 4.14 20.15
CA SER A 1048 -11.33 5.57 19.86
C SER A 1048 -12.21 5.91 18.66
N TYR A 1049 -12.34 5.00 17.68
CA TYR A 1049 -13.23 5.15 16.52
C TYR A 1049 -14.68 5.40 16.96
N ASN A 1050 -15.19 4.60 17.91
CA ASN A 1050 -16.59 4.69 18.33
C ASN A 1050 -16.89 6.00 19.09
N TYR A 1051 -15.93 6.53 19.87
CA TYR A 1051 -16.09 7.83 20.54
C TYR A 1051 -16.26 8.97 19.53
N LEU A 1052 -15.51 8.93 18.42
CA LEU A 1052 -15.63 9.90 17.35
C LEU A 1052 -16.87 9.68 16.50
N GLN A 1053 -17.25 8.43 16.23
CA GLN A 1053 -18.50 8.10 15.57
C GLN A 1053 -19.69 8.76 16.28
N ASP A 1054 -19.73 8.65 17.61
CA ASP A 1054 -20.73 9.31 18.45
C ASP A 1054 -20.59 10.83 18.42
N ALA A 1055 -19.37 11.37 18.58
CA ALA A 1055 -19.13 12.82 18.57
C ALA A 1055 -19.52 13.49 17.24
N PHE A 1056 -19.35 12.79 16.12
CA PHE A 1056 -19.68 13.28 14.78
C PHE A 1056 -21.18 13.24 14.48
N THR A 1057 -22.01 12.65 15.34
CA THR A 1057 -23.47 12.77 15.24
C THR A 1057 -24.00 14.15 15.67
N ALA A 1058 -23.24 14.89 16.48
CA ALA A 1058 -23.67 16.19 16.98
C ALA A 1058 -23.76 17.24 15.84
N GLU A 1059 -24.88 17.97 15.78
CA GLU A 1059 -25.15 19.05 14.81
C GLU A 1059 -24.61 20.41 15.23
#